data_AF-A0A9Q0H070-F1
#
_entry.id   AF-A0A9Q0H070-F1
#
_cell.length_a   1.000
_cell.length_b   1.000
_cell.length_c   1.000
_cell.angle_alpha   90.00
_cell.angle_beta   90.00
_cell.angle_gamma   90.00
#
_symmetry.space_group_name_H-M   'P 1'
#
loop_
_entity.id
_entity.type
_entity.pdbx_description
1 polymer ?
#
loop_
_entity_poly.entity_id
_entity_poly.type
_entity_poly.pdbx_seq_one_letter_code
_entity_poly.pdbx_strand_id
1 'polypeptide(L)'
;MAQEMEKLGGTSEEDEEEMEMEVKEEDDEDDDDDEEKKNRTAVAEMMATNAGIGSNSNNRFQHLHQQHHHLQQQQEQQQHNQQFQEQMASSGGGVRRCRAKEEKERTKLRERHRRAITARILAGLRRHGNYNLRVRADINDVIAALAREAGWVVLPDGTTFPSRSQTARPVGATSGDVVTSSPYMVVAQNAPAAALRGVFPGVRNTVDYRPYRMKGVFVPNSSSYEGSSSARSRVESMVDDRGDGTENSSLMGSCMDAVDDKQVMDIPMKLLEREFAGTPYVQVYVMLPLGVITMKGELVDPDGLYKQLDRLKSINVDGVMVDCWWGIVEAHTPREYDWSGYKQLFEMVRVNKLKLQVVMSFHECGGNVGDDVHIPLPHWVAEIGRNDPDIFFTDREGRRNPECLTWGIDKERVLRGRTAIEVYFDYMRSFRVEFDEFFENGIISEIEVGLGPCGELRYPSYPVKHGWRFPGIGEFQCYDKYLLKSLRKAAEARGHVMWARGPENAGSYNSQPQETGFFCDGGEYDGYYGRFFLNWYSQVLIEHANRVLSLAKLAFEGTPIATKVSGIHWWYKTASHAAELTAGFYNPCNRDGYAPIAAMLKKHGVTLNFTCVELRTSDQNEDFPEALADPEGLVWQVLNSAWDACIDVASENALPCYDRDGYNKILEISKPMNDPDGKHLTAFTYLRLSPHLMETENFKEFERFVKRMHGEAVLDVQL
;
A
#
# COMPACT_ATOMS: atom_id res chain seq x y z
N MET A 1 -46.64 -28.93 55.79
CA MET A 1 -46.71 -30.41 55.73
C MET A 1 -45.82 -30.79 54.55
N ALA A 2 -44.59 -31.28 54.75
CA ALA A 2 -44.20 -32.54 55.42
C ALA A 2 -44.55 -33.75 54.51
N GLN A 3 -43.67 -34.71 54.19
CA GLN A 3 -42.31 -35.09 54.65
C GLN A 3 -41.44 -35.52 53.41
N GLU A 4 -40.20 -36.01 53.43
CA GLU A 4 -39.21 -36.48 54.44
C GLU A 4 -37.78 -36.27 53.83
N MET A 5 -36.77 -35.73 54.54
CA MET A 5 -35.64 -36.42 55.23
C MET A 5 -34.63 -37.21 54.37
N GLU A 6 -33.34 -37.39 54.72
CA GLU A 6 -32.37 -36.66 55.59
C GLU A 6 -30.98 -37.38 55.52
N LYS A 7 -29.84 -36.66 55.61
CA LYS A 7 -28.62 -36.94 56.45
C LYS A 7 -27.22 -36.67 55.84
N LEU A 8 -26.49 -35.80 56.55
CA LEU A 8 -25.09 -35.87 57.04
C LEU A 8 -23.90 -36.10 56.05
N GLY A 9 -22.74 -35.43 56.19
CA GLY A 9 -22.36 -34.32 57.11
C GLY A 9 -20.83 -34.10 57.24
N GLY A 10 -20.41 -32.92 57.72
CA GLY A 10 -19.01 -32.48 58.01
C GLY A 10 -18.68 -31.10 57.38
N THR A 11 -18.55 -29.97 58.11
CA THR A 11 -17.42 -29.45 58.97
C THR A 11 -16.15 -29.11 58.17
N SER A 12 -15.49 -27.94 58.29
CA SER A 12 -15.58 -26.72 59.15
C SER A 12 -15.90 -25.46 58.29
N GLU A 13 -16.43 -24.32 58.78
CA GLU A 13 -15.94 -23.32 59.77
C GLU A 13 -14.61 -22.63 59.37
N GLU A 14 -14.74 -21.33 59.04
CA GLU A 14 -13.86 -20.14 59.26
C GLU A 14 -12.42 -20.14 58.65
N ASP A 15 -11.78 -19.02 58.27
CA ASP A 15 -11.88 -17.58 58.64
C ASP A 15 -11.87 -16.59 57.43
N GLU A 16 -12.07 -15.28 57.71
CA GLU A 16 -11.73 -14.14 56.83
C GLU A 16 -10.33 -13.59 57.18
N GLU A 17 -9.49 -13.20 56.20
CA GLU A 17 -8.42 -12.21 56.46
C GLU A 17 -7.94 -11.51 55.18
N GLU A 18 -7.81 -10.18 55.22
CA GLU A 18 -7.07 -9.37 54.24
C GLU A 18 -5.59 -9.36 54.62
N MET A 19 -4.67 -9.54 53.67
CA MET A 19 -3.26 -9.22 53.88
C MET A 19 -2.66 -8.48 52.68
N GLU A 20 -2.26 -7.24 52.92
CA GLU A 20 -1.25 -6.56 52.13
C GLU A 20 0.07 -7.36 52.18
N MET A 21 0.87 -7.33 51.11
CA MET A 21 2.27 -7.75 51.19
C MET A 21 3.19 -6.69 50.61
N GLU A 22 4.14 -6.28 51.45
CA GLU A 22 5.08 -5.19 51.19
C GLU A 22 6.09 -5.54 50.09
N VAL A 23 6.58 -4.51 49.42
CA VAL A 23 7.74 -4.63 48.53
C VAL A 23 9.00 -4.81 49.38
N LYS A 24 9.81 -5.81 49.06
CA LYS A 24 11.22 -5.88 49.45
C LYS A 24 12.09 -5.83 48.21
N GLU A 25 12.91 -4.80 48.13
CA GLU A 25 14.09 -4.77 47.28
C GLU A 25 15.22 -5.49 48.06
N GLU A 26 16.00 -6.32 47.39
CA GLU A 26 17.20 -6.94 47.95
C GLU A 26 18.41 -6.39 47.17
N ASP A 27 19.31 -5.71 47.88
CA ASP A 27 20.57 -5.19 47.35
C ASP A 27 21.64 -6.30 47.36
N ASP A 28 22.21 -6.60 46.20
CA ASP A 28 23.44 -7.40 46.05
C ASP A 28 24.64 -6.44 45.82
N GLU A 29 25.23 -5.91 46.88
CA GLU A 29 26.61 -5.41 46.89
C GLU A 29 27.55 -6.53 47.35
N ASP A 30 28.66 -6.75 46.63
CA ASP A 30 29.88 -7.35 47.18
C ASP A 30 31.05 -6.98 46.26
N ASP A 31 32.06 -6.30 46.81
CA ASP A 31 33.35 -6.02 46.16
C ASP A 31 34.30 -7.22 46.33
N ASP A 32 35.26 -7.39 45.43
CA ASP A 32 36.56 -8.01 45.77
C ASP A 32 37.66 -7.47 44.83
N ASP A 33 38.87 -7.31 45.35
CA ASP A 33 39.79 -6.24 44.92
C ASP A 33 41.13 -6.74 44.29
N ASP A 34 41.89 -5.75 43.78
CA ASP A 34 43.36 -5.67 43.76
C ASP A 34 44.24 -6.19 42.58
N GLU A 35 45.37 -5.47 42.43
CA GLU A 35 46.60 -5.66 41.63
C GLU A 35 46.57 -6.29 40.20
N GLU A 36 46.85 -5.44 39.19
CA GLU A 36 48.25 -5.38 38.72
C GLU A 36 48.68 -3.98 38.21
N LYS A 37 49.67 -3.37 38.89
CA LYS A 37 50.37 -2.15 38.41
C LYS A 37 51.62 -2.48 37.58
N LYS A 38 51.78 -1.84 36.39
CA LYS A 38 53.10 -1.34 35.92
C LYS A 38 53.06 -0.32 34.76
N ASN A 39 54.04 0.61 34.84
CA ASN A 39 54.50 1.60 33.84
C ASN A 39 53.49 2.71 33.44
N ARG A 40 53.70 4.02 33.69
CA ARG A 40 54.87 4.94 33.42
C ARG A 40 55.13 5.12 31.91
N THR A 41 55.23 6.30 31.28
CA THR A 41 55.07 7.76 31.62
C THR A 41 54.95 8.54 30.27
N ALA A 42 54.72 9.85 30.09
CA ALA A 42 54.71 11.09 30.92
C ALA A 42 53.64 12.10 30.35
N VAL A 43 53.24 13.25 30.93
CA VAL A 43 53.90 14.58 31.20
C VAL A 43 54.47 15.28 29.95
N ALA A 44 54.22 16.57 29.61
CA ALA A 44 53.17 17.58 29.91
C ALA A 44 53.38 18.84 29.00
N GLU A 45 52.66 19.96 29.27
CA GLU A 45 52.91 21.37 28.83
C GLU A 45 52.70 21.75 27.34
N MET A 46 52.55 23.02 26.92
CA MET A 46 51.82 24.20 27.49
C MET A 46 51.47 25.24 26.39
N MET A 47 50.36 25.97 26.62
CA MET A 47 49.97 27.33 26.15
C MET A 47 50.57 28.03 24.89
N ALA A 48 49.68 28.24 23.90
CA ALA A 48 49.13 29.55 23.47
C ALA A 48 49.70 30.41 22.28
N THR A 49 48.78 31.22 21.75
CA THR A 49 48.88 32.45 20.89
C THR A 49 48.73 32.38 19.35
N ASN A 50 47.58 32.93 18.91
CA ASN A 50 47.28 33.73 17.70
C ASN A 50 47.61 33.33 16.24
N ALA A 51 46.49 33.12 15.51
CA ALA A 51 46.07 33.82 14.28
C ALA A 51 46.80 33.58 12.93
N GLY A 52 46.08 32.93 12.00
CA GLY A 52 46.37 32.89 10.56
C GLY A 52 45.20 32.27 9.78
N ILE A 53 44.65 32.98 8.79
CA ILE A 53 43.45 32.60 8.01
C ILE A 53 43.78 31.50 6.98
N GLY A 54 42.93 30.48 6.83
CA GLY A 54 43.03 29.49 5.75
C GLY A 54 41.86 28.50 5.71
N SER A 55 41.35 28.19 4.51
CA SER A 55 40.13 27.39 4.30
C SER A 55 40.40 25.88 4.25
N ASN A 56 39.61 25.07 4.97
CA ASN A 56 39.04 23.83 4.41
C ASN A 56 37.98 23.19 5.34
N SER A 57 36.76 22.97 4.82
CA SER A 57 35.64 22.41 5.60
C SER A 57 35.25 20.98 5.20
N ASN A 58 35.41 20.61 3.92
CA ASN A 58 34.77 19.41 3.36
C ASN A 58 35.43 18.09 3.82
N ASN A 59 36.76 18.06 3.99
CA ASN A 59 37.49 16.82 4.27
C ASN A 59 37.20 16.22 5.66
N ARG A 60 36.57 16.96 6.58
CA ARG A 60 36.34 16.49 7.95
C ARG A 60 35.12 15.57 8.08
N PHE A 61 34.11 15.72 7.22
CA PHE A 61 32.93 14.83 7.22
C PHE A 61 33.23 13.48 6.56
N GLN A 62 33.89 13.46 5.41
CA GLN A 62 34.27 12.20 4.73
C GLN A 62 35.17 11.32 5.61
N HIS A 63 36.14 11.92 6.33
CA HIS A 63 37.04 11.14 7.18
C HIS A 63 36.33 10.56 8.43
N LEU A 64 35.34 11.26 8.99
CA LEU A 64 34.47 10.71 10.04
C LEU A 64 33.58 9.57 9.51
N HIS A 65 33.04 9.70 8.30
CA HIS A 65 32.20 8.67 7.69
C HIS A 65 32.99 7.39 7.37
N GLN A 66 34.22 7.53 6.83
CA GLN A 66 35.14 6.41 6.65
C GLN A 66 35.56 5.78 7.97
N GLN A 67 35.86 6.55 9.02
CA GLN A 67 36.14 5.96 10.34
C GLN A 67 34.95 5.19 10.91
N HIS A 68 33.72 5.68 10.73
CA HIS A 68 32.52 4.95 11.15
C HIS A 68 32.35 3.61 10.42
N HIS A 69 32.48 3.58 9.10
CA HIS A 69 32.46 2.31 8.34
C HIS A 69 33.61 1.37 8.75
N HIS A 70 34.81 1.88 9.01
CA HIS A 70 35.96 1.04 9.36
C HIS A 70 35.86 0.46 10.77
N LEU A 71 35.31 1.21 11.75
CA LEU A 71 34.97 0.66 13.06
C LEU A 71 33.82 -0.35 13.00
N GLN A 72 32.83 -0.12 12.14
CA GLN A 72 31.70 -1.05 11.98
C GLN A 72 32.14 -2.37 11.33
N GLN A 73 32.93 -2.33 10.25
CA GLN A 73 33.55 -3.53 9.67
C GLN A 73 34.45 -4.26 10.67
N GLN A 74 35.19 -3.55 11.53
CA GLN A 74 35.96 -4.21 12.60
C GLN A 74 35.08 -4.85 13.69
N GLN A 75 33.90 -4.30 14.01
CA GLN A 75 32.94 -4.95 14.91
C GLN A 75 32.30 -6.18 14.26
N GLU A 76 31.92 -6.11 12.99
CA GLU A 76 31.36 -7.22 12.22
C GLU A 76 32.39 -8.35 12.05
N GLN A 77 33.65 -8.01 11.75
CA GLN A 77 34.74 -8.98 11.61
C GLN A 77 35.17 -9.59 12.96
N GLN A 78 35.04 -8.87 14.09
CA GLN A 78 35.21 -9.43 15.43
C GLN A 78 34.06 -10.37 15.82
N GLN A 79 32.80 -10.03 15.49
CA GLN A 79 31.66 -10.94 15.68
C GLN A 79 31.79 -12.21 14.82
N HIS A 80 32.25 -12.09 13.59
CA HIS A 80 32.48 -13.22 12.70
C HIS A 80 33.60 -14.15 13.21
N ASN A 81 34.70 -13.59 13.74
CA ASN A 81 35.74 -14.38 14.41
C ASN A 81 35.24 -15.08 15.69
N GLN A 82 34.35 -14.45 16.46
CA GLN A 82 33.72 -15.09 17.62
C GLN A 82 32.82 -16.26 17.20
N GLN A 83 31.98 -16.09 16.17
CA GLN A 83 31.18 -17.19 15.62
C GLN A 83 32.04 -18.34 15.07
N PHE A 84 33.17 -18.04 14.41
CA PHE A 84 34.11 -19.07 13.93
C PHE A 84 34.78 -19.84 15.08
N GLN A 85 35.10 -19.19 16.21
CA GLN A 85 35.61 -19.89 17.40
C GLN A 85 34.53 -20.73 18.11
N GLU A 86 33.29 -20.25 18.19
CA GLU A 86 32.17 -21.03 18.75
C GLU A 86 31.86 -22.27 17.90
N GLN A 87 31.91 -22.18 16.56
CA GLN A 87 31.69 -23.34 15.67
C GLN A 87 32.76 -24.43 15.84
N MET A 88 34.03 -24.08 16.14
CA MET A 88 35.08 -25.08 16.40
C MET A 88 35.01 -25.75 17.78
N ALA A 89 34.22 -25.21 18.73
CA ALA A 89 34.04 -25.82 20.05
C ALA A 89 33.00 -26.95 20.08
N SER A 90 32.14 -27.07 19.06
CA SER A 90 31.01 -28.00 19.03
C SER A 90 31.39 -29.38 18.45
N SER A 91 32.22 -30.16 19.17
CA SER A 91 32.51 -31.56 18.85
C SER A 91 32.71 -32.44 20.08
N GLY A 92 31.66 -32.55 20.89
CA GLY A 92 31.55 -33.49 22.02
C GLY A 92 30.12 -33.52 22.57
N GLY A 93 29.50 -34.70 22.67
CA GLY A 93 28.08 -34.82 23.06
C GLY A 93 27.86 -34.79 24.59
N GLY A 94 26.86 -34.04 25.07
CA GLY A 94 26.61 -33.91 26.52
C GLY A 94 25.30 -33.21 26.94
N VAL A 95 24.18 -33.95 26.92
CA VAL A 95 22.97 -33.81 27.77
C VAL A 95 22.56 -32.39 28.27
N ARG A 96 21.72 -31.70 27.47
CA ARG A 96 20.53 -30.90 27.87
C ARG A 96 20.56 -29.84 29.00
N ARG A 97 21.63 -29.60 29.77
CA ARG A 97 21.59 -28.71 30.97
C ARG A 97 22.16 -27.30 30.80
N CYS A 98 22.85 -26.98 29.71
CA CYS A 98 23.50 -25.67 29.51
C CYS A 98 22.57 -24.56 28.96
N ARG A 99 21.61 -24.91 28.10
CA ARG A 99 20.81 -23.97 27.28
C ARG A 99 20.15 -22.83 28.06
N ALA A 100 19.70 -23.10 29.28
CA ALA A 100 19.07 -22.11 30.16
C ALA A 100 20.05 -21.06 30.73
N LYS A 101 21.36 -21.37 30.84
CA LYS A 101 22.37 -20.36 31.19
C LYS A 101 22.69 -19.47 30.00
N GLU A 102 22.89 -20.04 28.81
CA GLU A 102 23.11 -19.27 27.57
C GLU A 102 21.94 -18.31 27.28
N GLU A 103 20.70 -18.76 27.49
CA GLU A 103 19.53 -17.91 27.34
C GLU A 103 19.42 -16.80 28.39
N LYS A 104 19.84 -17.05 29.64
CA LYS A 104 19.95 -16.02 30.69
C LYS A 104 21.02 -14.97 30.33
N GLU A 105 22.18 -15.38 29.82
CA GLU A 105 23.23 -14.46 29.39
C GLU A 105 22.85 -13.69 28.11
N ARG A 106 22.22 -14.32 27.10
CA ARG A 106 21.64 -13.60 25.95
C ARG A 106 20.58 -12.57 26.37
N THR A 107 19.84 -12.84 27.44
CA THR A 107 18.86 -11.90 28.00
C THR A 107 19.52 -10.74 28.73
N LYS A 108 20.56 -11.00 29.55
CA LYS A 108 21.42 -9.95 30.13
C LYS A 108 22.10 -9.09 29.05
N LEU A 109 22.55 -9.69 27.95
CA LEU A 109 23.20 -8.97 26.85
C LEU A 109 22.22 -8.04 26.13
N ARG A 110 21.01 -8.53 25.80
CA ARG A 110 19.90 -7.70 25.27
C ARG A 110 19.54 -6.56 26.22
N GLU A 111 19.48 -6.82 27.52
CA GLU A 111 19.17 -5.79 28.52
C GLU A 111 20.28 -4.74 28.69
N ARG A 112 21.56 -5.16 28.69
CA ARG A 112 22.71 -4.24 28.65
C ARG A 112 22.69 -3.37 27.39
N HIS A 113 22.38 -3.96 26.23
CA HIS A 113 22.27 -3.24 24.97
C HIS A 113 21.11 -2.22 24.98
N ARG A 114 19.93 -2.62 25.48
CA ARG A 114 18.77 -1.73 25.68
C ARG A 114 19.13 -0.53 26.56
N ARG A 115 19.75 -0.78 27.72
CA ARG A 115 20.22 0.29 28.64
C ARG A 115 21.25 1.21 27.98
N ALA A 116 22.17 0.68 27.18
CA ALA A 116 23.17 1.46 26.45
C ALA A 116 22.54 2.37 25.37
N ILE A 117 21.52 1.89 24.65
CA ILE A 117 20.73 2.72 23.72
C ILE A 117 20.01 3.84 24.47
N THR A 118 19.28 3.53 25.54
CA THR A 118 18.58 4.55 26.36
C THR A 118 19.55 5.61 26.89
N ALA A 119 20.73 5.21 27.38
CA ALA A 119 21.75 6.13 27.85
C ALA A 119 22.29 7.06 26.72
N ARG A 120 22.46 6.53 25.50
CA ARG A 120 22.84 7.34 24.31
C ARG A 120 21.74 8.32 23.91
N ILE A 121 20.47 7.91 23.94
CA ILE A 121 19.32 8.79 23.65
C ILE A 121 19.24 9.92 24.69
N LEU A 122 19.27 9.59 25.99
CA LEU A 122 19.26 10.58 27.07
C LEU A 122 20.47 11.52 27.03
N ALA A 123 21.65 11.06 26.58
CA ALA A 123 22.81 11.92 26.35
C ALA A 123 22.63 12.84 25.14
N GLY A 124 22.01 12.35 24.05
CA GLY A 124 21.68 13.14 22.87
C GLY A 124 20.68 14.26 23.18
N LEU A 125 19.58 13.94 23.86
CA LEU A 125 18.56 14.90 24.30
C LEU A 125 19.17 16.04 25.14
N ARG A 126 20.00 15.72 26.13
CA ARG A 126 20.70 16.73 26.95
C ARG A 126 21.70 17.58 26.15
N ARG A 127 22.41 16.99 25.18
CA ARG A 127 23.47 17.68 24.42
C ARG A 127 22.95 18.52 23.26
N HIS A 128 21.83 18.13 22.64
CA HIS A 128 21.35 18.72 21.38
C HIS A 128 19.93 19.29 21.46
N GLY A 129 19.06 18.72 22.30
CA GLY A 129 17.69 19.22 22.52
C GLY A 129 17.55 20.18 23.72
N ASN A 130 18.65 20.48 24.42
CA ASN A 130 18.68 21.36 25.59
C ASN A 130 17.75 20.95 26.76
N TYR A 131 17.25 19.70 26.77
CA TYR A 131 16.38 19.20 27.84
C TYR A 131 17.19 18.96 29.13
N ASN A 132 16.77 19.59 30.23
CA ASN A 132 17.37 19.44 31.56
C ASN A 132 16.96 18.11 32.23
N LEU A 133 17.36 16.99 31.64
CA LEU A 133 17.07 15.63 32.12
C LEU A 133 18.14 15.12 33.09
N ARG A 134 17.74 14.26 34.04
CA ARG A 134 18.68 13.55 34.93
C ARG A 134 19.54 12.54 34.14
N VAL A 135 20.72 12.18 34.69
CA VAL A 135 21.64 11.21 34.05
C VAL A 135 20.99 9.83 33.89
N ARG A 136 20.13 9.45 34.84
CA ARG A 136 19.24 8.28 34.82
C ARG A 136 17.77 8.73 34.84
N ALA A 137 17.39 9.66 33.96
CA ALA A 137 16.00 10.07 33.79
C ALA A 137 15.14 8.87 33.38
N ASP A 138 13.95 8.76 33.98
CA ASP A 138 12.94 7.77 33.60
C ASP A 138 12.07 8.27 32.43
N ILE A 139 11.06 7.48 32.05
CA ILE A 139 10.15 7.83 30.95
C ILE A 139 9.25 9.05 31.30
N ASN A 140 8.94 9.28 32.57
CA ASN A 140 8.09 10.37 33.03
C ASN A 140 8.87 11.69 33.04
N ASP A 141 10.15 11.69 33.45
CA ASP A 141 11.07 12.83 33.29
C ASP A 141 11.11 13.30 31.83
N VAL A 142 11.21 12.37 30.89
CA VAL A 142 11.26 12.64 29.44
C VAL A 142 9.93 13.18 28.92
N ILE A 143 8.80 12.53 29.23
CA ILE A 143 7.46 13.00 28.84
C ILE A 143 7.18 14.39 29.41
N ALA A 144 7.54 14.64 30.68
CA ALA A 144 7.40 15.95 31.31
C ALA A 144 8.27 17.03 30.65
N ALA A 145 9.45 16.69 30.12
CA ALA A 145 10.29 17.61 29.36
C ALA A 145 9.65 17.97 28.00
N LEU A 146 9.19 16.96 27.25
CA LEU A 146 8.53 17.14 25.95
C LEU A 146 7.20 17.92 26.07
N ALA A 147 6.39 17.63 27.09
CA ALA A 147 5.15 18.36 27.32
C ALA A 147 5.39 19.85 27.63
N ARG A 148 6.47 20.18 28.37
CA ARG A 148 6.87 21.57 28.63
C ARG A 148 7.33 22.31 27.38
N GLU A 149 8.05 21.63 26.48
CA GLU A 149 8.39 22.18 25.16
C GLU A 149 7.14 22.41 24.28
N ALA A 150 6.20 21.48 24.31
CA ALA A 150 4.90 21.59 23.64
C ALA A 150 3.92 22.60 24.28
N GLY A 151 4.38 23.45 25.21
CA GLY A 151 3.59 24.54 25.81
C GLY A 151 2.66 24.13 26.95
N TRP A 152 2.83 22.95 27.54
CA TRP A 152 2.07 22.50 28.72
C TRP A 152 2.81 22.81 30.01
N VAL A 153 2.07 23.24 31.03
CA VAL A 153 2.59 23.27 32.41
C VAL A 153 2.50 21.85 32.96
N VAL A 154 3.61 21.36 33.51
CA VAL A 154 3.73 20.03 34.13
C VAL A 154 4.15 20.21 35.58
N LEU A 155 3.30 19.78 36.51
CA LEU A 155 3.54 19.86 37.95
C LEU A 155 4.41 18.68 38.45
N PRO A 156 5.03 18.78 39.65
CA PRO A 156 5.84 17.71 40.21
C PRO A 156 5.09 16.40 40.53
N ASP A 157 3.76 16.45 40.60
CA ASP A 157 2.87 15.29 40.79
C ASP A 157 2.48 14.59 39.45
N GLY A 158 2.98 15.09 38.31
CA GLY A 158 2.66 14.59 36.98
C GLY A 158 1.41 15.22 36.33
N THR A 159 0.68 16.09 37.04
CA THR A 159 -0.49 16.79 36.49
C THR A 159 -0.06 17.75 35.36
N THR A 160 -0.75 17.68 34.22
CA THR A 160 -0.46 18.53 33.05
C THR A 160 -1.66 19.39 32.66
N PHE A 161 -1.41 20.63 32.21
CA PHE A 161 -2.44 21.51 31.66
C PHE A 161 -1.88 22.51 30.63
N PRO A 162 -2.67 22.98 29.64
CA PRO A 162 -2.19 23.92 28.63
C PRO A 162 -1.80 25.27 29.23
N SER A 163 -0.65 25.82 28.84
CA SER A 163 -0.26 27.18 29.24
C SER A 163 -1.18 28.20 28.55
N ARG A 164 -1.93 28.98 29.33
CA ARG A 164 -2.85 29.98 28.78
C ARG A 164 -2.12 31.25 28.35
N SER A 165 -2.48 31.70 27.14
CA SER A 165 -2.18 33.00 26.51
C SER A 165 -0.78 33.24 25.93
N GLN A 166 -0.68 32.98 24.62
CA GLN A 166 -0.23 34.04 23.70
C GLN A 166 -1.41 34.42 22.78
N THR A 167 -2.15 35.46 23.18
CA THR A 167 -3.00 36.24 22.27
C THR A 167 -2.59 37.70 22.44
N ALA A 168 -2.31 38.38 21.34
CA ALA A 168 -1.73 39.72 21.39
C ALA A 168 -2.67 40.73 22.07
N ARG A 169 -2.11 41.62 22.89
CA ARG A 169 -2.81 42.81 23.40
C ARG A 169 -2.11 44.08 22.91
N PRO A 170 -2.80 44.98 22.20
CA PRO A 170 -2.28 46.32 21.93
C PRO A 170 -2.33 47.19 23.20
N VAL A 171 -1.66 48.34 23.14
CA VAL A 171 -1.63 49.33 24.22
C VAL A 171 -2.99 50.05 24.32
N GLY A 172 -3.61 50.06 25.49
CA GLY A 172 -4.86 50.77 25.78
C GLY A 172 -5.31 50.55 27.23
N ALA A 173 -5.67 51.62 27.94
CA ALA A 173 -5.82 51.62 29.40
C ALA A 173 -7.29 51.56 29.91
N THR A 174 -7.42 51.62 31.24
CA THR A 174 -8.60 51.95 32.06
C THR A 174 -9.79 50.97 32.19
N SER A 175 -9.88 50.38 33.39
CA SER A 175 -11.00 50.48 34.36
C SER A 175 -12.40 49.93 34.04
N GLY A 176 -12.95 49.11 34.96
CA GLY A 176 -14.41 48.94 35.14
C GLY A 176 -14.88 47.53 35.56
N ASP A 177 -15.48 47.46 36.75
CA ASP A 177 -16.45 46.51 37.35
C ASP A 177 -17.05 45.39 36.44
N VAL A 178 -17.12 44.09 36.82
CA VAL A 178 -17.77 43.41 37.98
C VAL A 178 -19.30 43.21 37.79
N VAL A 179 -19.84 42.13 38.39
CA VAL A 179 -21.25 41.64 38.42
C VAL A 179 -21.65 40.60 37.34
N THR A 180 -21.56 39.35 37.80
CA THR A 180 -22.34 38.14 37.47
C THR A 180 -23.79 38.32 36.98
N SER A 181 -24.25 37.43 36.08
CA SER A 181 -25.21 36.34 36.43
C SER A 181 -25.72 35.53 35.21
N SER A 182 -26.23 34.32 35.49
CA SER A 182 -27.03 33.45 34.60
C SER A 182 -28.14 32.82 35.46
N PRO A 183 -29.35 32.55 34.92
CA PRO A 183 -29.69 31.14 34.67
C PRO A 183 -30.74 30.86 33.55
N TYR A 184 -30.79 29.58 33.10
CA TYR A 184 -31.96 28.69 32.85
C TYR A 184 -33.35 29.25 32.38
N MET A 185 -34.21 28.58 31.57
CA MET A 185 -34.29 27.20 31.00
C MET A 185 -35.47 27.09 29.95
N VAL A 186 -35.52 25.99 29.16
CA VAL A 186 -36.75 25.20 28.76
C VAL A 186 -37.75 25.65 27.64
N VAL A 187 -37.75 24.87 26.54
CA VAL A 187 -38.90 24.18 25.84
C VAL A 187 -39.78 24.85 24.73
N ALA A 188 -39.55 24.36 23.50
CA ALA A 188 -40.47 23.75 22.50
C ALA A 188 -41.50 24.51 21.61
N GLN A 189 -41.52 24.05 20.34
CA GLN A 189 -42.65 23.80 19.42
C GLN A 189 -43.65 24.91 19.04
N ASN A 190 -43.72 25.23 17.74
CA ASN A 190 -44.79 24.70 16.86
C ASN A 190 -44.56 24.99 15.36
N ALA A 191 -45.21 24.18 14.51
CA ALA A 191 -45.53 24.49 13.11
C ALA A 191 -47.05 24.76 12.98
N PRO A 192 -47.56 25.29 11.84
CA PRO A 192 -48.14 24.36 10.85
C PRO A 192 -47.98 24.83 9.38
N ALA A 193 -48.62 24.12 8.43
CA ALA A 193 -48.45 24.28 6.98
C ALA A 193 -49.78 24.44 6.19
N ALA A 194 -49.66 24.68 4.87
CA ALA A 194 -50.72 24.58 3.84
C ALA A 194 -50.13 23.80 2.63
N ALA A 195 -50.77 22.83 1.96
CA ALA A 195 -52.12 22.69 1.37
C ALA A 195 -52.26 23.39 -0.02
N LEU A 196 -52.79 22.80 -1.11
CA LEU A 196 -53.45 21.49 -1.37
C LEU A 196 -53.57 21.19 -2.91
N ARG A 197 -53.55 19.90 -3.34
CA ARG A 197 -54.04 19.30 -4.64
C ARG A 197 -53.37 19.73 -5.98
N GLY A 198 -53.41 18.97 -7.09
CA GLY A 198 -53.75 17.53 -7.29
C GLY A 198 -54.25 17.10 -8.70
N VAL A 199 -53.76 15.93 -9.20
CA VAL A 199 -54.35 14.99 -10.21
C VAL A 199 -54.25 15.30 -11.75
N PHE A 200 -54.01 14.25 -12.56
CA PHE A 200 -53.87 14.19 -14.04
C PHE A 200 -55.22 14.04 -14.81
N PRO A 201 -55.32 14.37 -16.13
CA PRO A 201 -54.95 13.50 -17.28
C PRO A 201 -54.20 14.27 -18.42
N GLY A 202 -53.77 13.73 -19.57
CA GLY A 202 -53.78 12.37 -20.16
C GLY A 202 -54.50 12.27 -21.53
N VAL A 203 -53.79 12.26 -22.69
CA VAL A 203 -54.31 11.88 -24.04
C VAL A 203 -53.17 11.65 -25.08
N ARG A 204 -53.49 11.07 -26.26
CA ARG A 204 -52.57 10.48 -27.29
C ARG A 204 -52.22 11.37 -28.50
N ASN A 205 -51.11 11.02 -29.17
CA ASN A 205 -50.87 10.95 -30.64
C ASN A 205 -49.58 10.07 -30.89
N THR A 206 -49.22 9.36 -31.98
CA THR A 206 -49.64 9.13 -33.40
C THR A 206 -49.39 10.30 -34.38
N VAL A 207 -48.82 10.17 -35.60
CA VAL A 207 -48.78 9.18 -36.72
C VAL A 207 -47.47 9.42 -37.54
N ASP A 208 -46.86 8.60 -38.43
CA ASP A 208 -46.66 7.15 -38.73
C ASP A 208 -45.79 7.06 -40.05
N TYR A 209 -45.46 5.84 -40.57
CA TYR A 209 -44.82 5.54 -41.89
C TYR A 209 -43.31 5.89 -42.05
N ARG A 210 -42.47 5.16 -42.81
CA ARG A 210 -42.50 3.78 -43.37
C ARG A 210 -41.06 3.33 -43.75
N PRO A 211 -40.72 2.02 -43.83
CA PRO A 211 -39.36 1.56 -44.14
C PRO A 211 -39.12 1.21 -45.63
N TYR A 212 -37.84 1.20 -46.03
CA TYR A 212 -37.34 0.59 -47.28
C TYR A 212 -36.33 -0.54 -47.02
N ARG A 213 -35.96 -1.27 -48.08
CA ARG A 213 -35.61 -2.70 -48.02
C ARG A 213 -34.63 -3.10 -49.12
N MET A 214 -33.52 -3.76 -48.79
CA MET A 214 -32.79 -4.66 -49.71
C MET A 214 -32.27 -5.92 -48.99
N LYS A 215 -31.71 -6.87 -49.76
CA LYS A 215 -31.51 -8.29 -49.39
C LYS A 215 -30.10 -8.79 -49.78
N GLY A 216 -29.66 -9.86 -49.07
CA GLY A 216 -28.49 -10.70 -49.38
C GLY A 216 -27.77 -11.05 -48.07
N VAL A 217 -27.90 -12.21 -47.42
CA VAL A 217 -28.22 -13.60 -47.82
C VAL A 217 -27.14 -14.25 -48.69
N PHE A 218 -26.17 -14.93 -48.05
CA PHE A 218 -25.64 -16.24 -48.52
C PHE A 218 -24.87 -17.02 -47.44
N VAL A 219 -25.48 -18.13 -46.99
CA VAL A 219 -25.00 -19.28 -46.17
C VAL A 219 -26.07 -20.38 -46.42
N PRO A 220 -25.86 -21.71 -46.24
CA PRO A 220 -24.75 -22.40 -45.57
C PRO A 220 -24.23 -23.70 -46.23
N ASN A 221 -23.26 -24.34 -45.56
CA ASN A 221 -23.04 -25.79 -45.32
C ASN A 221 -21.54 -26.14 -45.34
N SER A 222 -20.92 -27.03 -44.54
CA SER A 222 -21.24 -27.92 -43.39
C SER A 222 -20.67 -29.32 -43.69
N SER A 223 -19.68 -29.77 -42.92
CA SER A 223 -19.34 -31.19 -42.80
C SER A 223 -18.51 -31.44 -41.55
N SER A 224 -18.99 -32.32 -40.68
CA SER A 224 -18.23 -32.92 -39.57
C SER A 224 -17.39 -34.11 -40.06
N TYR A 225 -16.32 -34.49 -39.34
CA TYR A 225 -16.16 -35.83 -38.75
C TYR A 225 -14.92 -35.92 -37.82
N GLU A 226 -14.76 -37.09 -37.18
CA GLU A 226 -13.83 -37.46 -36.09
C GLU A 226 -12.36 -37.65 -36.54
N GLY A 227 -11.41 -37.96 -35.63
CA GLY A 227 -10.25 -38.76 -36.03
C GLY A 227 -8.90 -38.67 -35.28
N SER A 228 -8.86 -38.96 -33.98
CA SER A 228 -7.75 -39.62 -33.23
C SER A 228 -6.25 -39.52 -33.66
N SER A 229 -5.43 -38.96 -32.76
CA SER A 229 -4.14 -39.50 -32.25
C SER A 229 -2.92 -39.83 -33.15
N SER A 230 -1.77 -39.25 -32.78
CA SER A 230 -0.43 -39.89 -32.64
C SER A 230 0.29 -40.48 -33.87
N ALA A 231 1.48 -39.93 -34.20
CA ALA A 231 2.75 -40.68 -34.18
C ALA A 231 4.01 -39.79 -34.32
N ARG A 232 5.15 -40.33 -33.87
CA ARG A 232 6.48 -39.72 -33.76
C ARG A 232 7.26 -39.55 -35.09
N SER A 233 7.90 -38.38 -35.21
CA SER A 233 9.35 -38.18 -35.52
C SER A 233 9.96 -38.46 -36.91
N ARG A 234 11.10 -37.77 -37.11
CA ARG A 234 12.17 -37.96 -38.13
C ARG A 234 11.88 -37.46 -39.55
N VAL A 235 12.88 -37.00 -40.34
CA VAL A 235 14.13 -36.22 -40.07
C VAL A 235 14.75 -35.92 -41.46
N GLU A 236 15.31 -34.72 -41.66
CA GLU A 236 16.13 -34.33 -42.85
C GLU A 236 15.41 -34.44 -44.23
N SER A 237 15.97 -33.95 -45.36
CA SER A 237 16.69 -32.69 -45.64
C SER A 237 16.75 -32.47 -47.18
N MET A 238 17.46 -31.42 -47.64
CA MET A 238 17.79 -31.09 -49.05
C MET A 238 16.62 -30.48 -49.88
N VAL A 239 16.69 -29.21 -50.33
CA VAL A 239 17.62 -28.50 -51.25
C VAL A 239 17.22 -28.66 -52.72
N ASP A 240 16.79 -27.57 -53.35
CA ASP A 240 17.60 -26.89 -54.37
C ASP A 240 17.25 -25.38 -54.45
N ASP A 241 18.18 -24.55 -54.93
CA ASP A 241 18.07 -23.10 -55.13
C ASP A 241 18.64 -22.69 -56.50
N ARG A 242 18.26 -21.53 -57.07
CA ARG A 242 18.92 -21.01 -58.28
C ARG A 242 18.82 -19.50 -58.58
N GLY A 243 19.55 -18.70 -57.80
CA GLY A 243 20.35 -17.55 -58.31
C GLY A 243 19.61 -16.27 -58.76
N ASP A 244 20.31 -15.19 -59.11
CA ASP A 244 21.77 -14.91 -59.07
C ASP A 244 21.98 -13.38 -58.86
N GLY A 245 23.14 -12.92 -58.37
CA GLY A 245 23.29 -11.54 -57.88
C GLY A 245 24.68 -10.96 -57.50
N THR A 246 25.80 -11.60 -57.86
CA THR A 246 27.11 -10.94 -58.13
C THR A 246 27.83 -10.10 -57.03
N GLU A 247 28.86 -10.72 -56.39
CA GLU A 247 30.22 -10.14 -56.07
C GLU A 247 30.38 -8.90 -55.14
N ASN A 248 31.48 -8.67 -54.36
CA ASN A 248 32.67 -9.41 -53.88
C ASN A 248 33.01 -8.83 -52.48
N SER A 249 33.45 -9.53 -51.43
CA SER A 249 34.38 -10.66 -51.25
C SER A 249 35.88 -10.30 -51.19
N SER A 250 36.47 -10.44 -49.99
CA SER A 250 37.87 -10.86 -49.79
C SER A 250 38.00 -11.46 -48.37
N LEU A 251 38.68 -12.62 -48.23
CA LEU A 251 38.66 -13.43 -47.00
C LEU A 251 40.05 -14.01 -46.64
N MET A 252 40.22 -14.31 -45.35
CA MET A 252 41.20 -15.21 -44.73
C MET A 252 42.71 -14.93 -44.80
N GLY A 253 43.34 -14.99 -43.61
CA GLY A 253 44.74 -15.33 -43.38
C GLY A 253 44.83 -15.97 -41.98
N SER A 254 45.63 -17.04 -41.80
CA SER A 254 45.62 -17.89 -40.60
C SER A 254 47.00 -18.02 -39.96
N CYS A 255 47.07 -17.91 -38.63
CA CYS A 255 48.13 -18.49 -37.79
C CYS A 255 47.64 -18.70 -36.34
N MET A 256 48.42 -19.43 -35.55
CA MET A 256 48.21 -19.68 -34.11
C MET A 256 49.30 -18.97 -33.28
N ASP A 257 49.01 -18.81 -31.98
CA ASP A 257 49.94 -18.57 -30.87
C ASP A 257 51.04 -17.49 -30.99
N ALA A 258 50.80 -16.36 -30.32
CA ALA A 258 51.81 -15.67 -29.50
C ALA A 258 51.14 -14.84 -28.40
N VAL A 259 51.74 -14.79 -27.21
CA VAL A 259 51.33 -13.91 -26.09
C VAL A 259 52.00 -12.55 -26.25
N ASP A 260 51.23 -11.46 -26.06
CA ASP A 260 51.77 -10.11 -25.84
C ASP A 260 50.86 -9.36 -24.87
N ASP A 261 51.30 -9.23 -23.62
CA ASP A 261 50.57 -8.53 -22.56
C ASP A 261 50.51 -7.03 -22.85
N LYS A 262 49.38 -6.56 -23.38
CA LYS A 262 49.06 -5.13 -23.42
C LYS A 262 47.75 -4.87 -22.69
N GLN A 263 47.92 -4.24 -21.53
CA GLN A 263 46.87 -3.81 -20.61
C GLN A 263 45.83 -2.97 -21.35
N VAL A 264 44.72 -3.60 -21.73
CA VAL A 264 43.45 -2.89 -21.86
C VAL A 264 43.13 -2.39 -20.46
N MET A 265 43.22 -1.09 -20.25
CA MET A 265 42.70 -0.51 -19.02
C MET A 265 41.19 -0.71 -19.04
N ASP A 266 40.67 -1.48 -18.09
CA ASP A 266 39.24 -1.49 -17.78
C ASP A 266 38.84 -0.09 -17.32
N ILE A 267 38.47 0.75 -18.28
CA ILE A 267 37.64 1.92 -18.05
C ILE A 267 36.31 1.34 -17.53
N PRO A 268 35.90 1.61 -16.28
CA PRO A 268 34.61 1.15 -15.82
C PRO A 268 33.55 1.76 -16.74
N MET A 269 32.85 0.92 -17.50
CA MET A 269 31.67 1.36 -18.23
C MET A 269 30.65 1.77 -17.18
N LYS A 270 30.57 3.07 -16.89
CA LYS A 270 29.34 3.69 -16.39
C LYS A 270 28.26 3.19 -17.34
N LEU A 271 27.30 2.42 -16.82
CA LEU A 271 26.19 1.90 -17.62
C LEU A 271 25.57 3.08 -18.36
N LEU A 272 25.63 3.03 -19.69
CA LEU A 272 25.16 4.13 -20.52
C LEU A 272 23.64 4.15 -20.37
N GLU A 273 23.12 5.13 -19.61
CA GLU A 273 21.68 5.22 -19.36
C GLU A 273 20.92 5.20 -20.68
N ARG A 274 19.87 4.38 -20.75
CA ARG A 274 19.04 4.28 -21.95
C ARG A 274 18.50 5.66 -22.32
N GLU A 275 18.74 6.07 -23.56
CA GLU A 275 18.12 7.27 -24.10
C GLU A 275 16.65 6.98 -24.44
N PHE A 276 15.75 7.87 -23.98
CA PHE A 276 14.31 7.79 -24.22
C PHE A 276 13.81 8.82 -25.25
N ALA A 277 14.72 9.58 -25.87
CA ALA A 277 14.39 10.55 -26.90
C ALA A 277 13.66 9.88 -28.09
N GLY A 278 12.51 10.42 -28.48
CA GLY A 278 11.69 9.87 -29.59
C GLY A 278 10.93 8.59 -29.26
N THR A 279 10.94 8.11 -28.01
CA THR A 279 10.03 7.03 -27.56
C THR A 279 8.59 7.55 -27.40
N PRO A 280 7.55 6.68 -27.41
CA PRO A 280 6.16 7.11 -27.27
C PRO A 280 5.92 7.97 -26.03
N TYR A 281 5.01 8.95 -26.14
CA TYR A 281 4.66 9.86 -25.06
C TYR A 281 3.79 9.15 -24.02
N VAL A 282 4.28 9.04 -22.79
CA VAL A 282 3.51 8.52 -21.64
C VAL A 282 3.14 9.70 -20.75
N GLN A 283 1.84 9.89 -20.49
CA GLN A 283 1.36 10.99 -19.66
C GLN A 283 1.83 10.82 -18.22
N VAL A 284 2.25 11.90 -17.56
CA VAL A 284 2.66 11.87 -16.15
C VAL A 284 1.71 12.69 -15.30
N TYR A 285 1.05 12.01 -14.36
CA TYR A 285 0.21 12.61 -13.32
C TYR A 285 0.92 12.54 -11.96
N VAL A 286 0.52 13.40 -11.03
CA VAL A 286 0.99 13.33 -9.63
C VAL A 286 -0.20 13.21 -8.68
N MET A 287 -0.16 12.22 -7.79
CA MET A 287 -1.21 12.03 -6.81
C MET A 287 -1.14 13.10 -5.71
N LEU A 288 -2.28 13.73 -5.38
CA LEU A 288 -2.36 14.76 -4.33
C LEU A 288 -2.28 14.16 -2.92
N PRO A 289 -1.98 14.95 -1.87
CA PRO A 289 -2.01 14.49 -0.47
C PRO A 289 -3.36 13.84 -0.10
N LEU A 290 -3.34 12.73 0.65
CA LEU A 290 -4.55 11.99 1.04
C LEU A 290 -5.59 12.89 1.72
N GLY A 291 -5.12 13.72 2.66
CA GLY A 291 -5.92 14.68 3.41
C GLY A 291 -6.09 16.06 2.74
N VAL A 292 -5.96 16.18 1.41
CA VAL A 292 -6.11 17.47 0.71
C VAL A 292 -7.51 18.10 0.94
N ILE A 293 -8.54 17.28 1.12
CA ILE A 293 -9.84 17.69 1.66
C ILE A 293 -9.98 17.15 3.08
N THR A 294 -10.39 18.00 4.02
CA THR A 294 -10.65 17.62 5.42
C THR A 294 -11.96 16.85 5.59
N MET A 295 -12.13 16.17 6.74
CA MET A 295 -13.37 15.52 7.18
C MET A 295 -14.63 16.43 7.26
N LYS A 296 -14.51 17.72 6.95
CA LYS A 296 -15.63 18.67 6.86
C LYS A 296 -15.96 19.11 5.42
N GLY A 297 -15.24 18.61 4.42
CA GLY A 297 -15.31 19.13 3.04
C GLY A 297 -14.52 20.43 2.81
N GLU A 298 -13.67 20.88 3.75
CA GLU A 298 -12.83 22.08 3.60
C GLU A 298 -11.48 21.73 2.93
N LEU A 299 -11.01 22.52 1.96
CA LEU A 299 -9.72 22.35 1.26
C LEU A 299 -8.54 22.79 2.15
N VAL A 300 -7.49 21.97 2.25
CA VAL A 300 -6.27 22.24 3.02
C VAL A 300 -5.26 23.09 2.23
N ASP A 301 -4.67 24.08 2.90
CA ASP A 301 -3.67 25.03 2.38
C ASP A 301 -3.81 25.40 0.88
N PRO A 302 -4.87 26.14 0.49
CA PRO A 302 -5.10 26.47 -0.91
C PRO A 302 -3.96 27.28 -1.54
N ASP A 303 -3.30 28.15 -0.76
CA ASP A 303 -2.21 28.99 -1.22
C ASP A 303 -0.90 28.21 -1.40
N GLY A 304 -0.62 27.21 -0.56
CA GLY A 304 0.51 26.31 -0.72
C GLY A 304 0.30 25.33 -1.87
N LEU A 305 -0.89 24.73 -1.94
CA LEU A 305 -1.26 23.79 -3.00
C LEU A 305 -1.23 24.45 -4.38
N TYR A 306 -1.75 25.67 -4.54
CA TYR A 306 -1.68 26.40 -5.81
C TYR A 306 -0.24 26.51 -6.33
N LYS A 307 0.71 26.86 -5.44
CA LYS A 307 2.13 27.00 -5.80
C LYS A 307 2.79 25.66 -6.15
N GLN A 308 2.33 24.56 -5.54
CA GLN A 308 2.76 23.21 -5.89
C GLN A 308 2.23 22.80 -7.27
N LEU A 309 0.96 23.10 -7.59
CA LEU A 309 0.36 22.83 -8.90
C LEU A 309 1.01 23.65 -10.02
N ASP A 310 1.22 24.95 -9.83
CA ASP A 310 1.92 25.83 -10.77
C ASP A 310 3.35 25.32 -11.05
N ARG A 311 4.06 24.92 -9.98
CA ARG A 311 5.40 24.33 -10.09
C ARG A 311 5.39 22.97 -10.82
N LEU A 312 4.43 22.08 -10.56
CA LEU A 312 4.26 20.85 -11.36
C LEU A 312 4.01 21.19 -12.83
N LYS A 313 3.16 22.18 -13.13
CA LYS A 313 2.88 22.59 -14.51
C LYS A 313 4.11 23.16 -15.21
N SER A 314 4.99 23.85 -14.48
CA SER A 314 6.23 24.42 -15.04
C SER A 314 7.22 23.39 -15.61
N ILE A 315 7.12 22.12 -15.18
CA ILE A 315 7.89 20.99 -15.72
C ILE A 315 7.05 20.05 -16.61
N ASN A 316 6.01 20.60 -17.27
CA ASN A 316 5.13 19.92 -18.22
C ASN A 316 4.23 18.78 -17.71
N VAL A 317 4.14 18.53 -16.38
CA VAL A 317 3.22 17.51 -15.82
C VAL A 317 1.80 17.63 -16.42
N ASP A 318 1.24 16.50 -16.85
CA ASP A 318 -0.03 16.43 -17.57
C ASP A 318 -1.18 16.87 -16.67
N GLY A 319 -1.22 16.32 -15.46
CA GLY A 319 -2.31 16.49 -14.52
C GLY A 319 -2.00 16.01 -13.11
N VAL A 320 -3.05 15.89 -12.30
CA VAL A 320 -2.99 15.34 -10.95
C VAL A 320 -4.08 14.30 -10.73
N MET A 321 -3.87 13.40 -9.76
CA MET A 321 -4.81 12.36 -9.36
C MET A 321 -5.29 12.61 -7.92
N VAL A 322 -6.60 12.46 -7.67
CA VAL A 322 -7.19 12.74 -6.34
C VAL A 322 -8.28 11.76 -5.93
N ASP A 323 -8.25 11.39 -4.65
CA ASP A 323 -9.28 10.62 -3.98
C ASP A 323 -10.54 11.46 -3.70
N CYS A 324 -11.67 11.08 -4.30
CA CYS A 324 -12.99 11.57 -3.89
C CYS A 324 -13.58 10.65 -2.82
N TRP A 325 -13.19 10.89 -1.57
CA TRP A 325 -13.52 10.10 -0.39
C TRP A 325 -15.03 10.05 -0.12
N TRP A 326 -15.62 8.85 -0.28
CA TRP A 326 -17.03 8.61 0.04
C TRP A 326 -17.37 9.00 1.48
N GLY A 327 -16.44 8.73 2.41
CA GLY A 327 -16.51 9.07 3.83
C GLY A 327 -16.59 10.56 4.18
N ILE A 328 -16.14 11.45 3.29
CA ILE A 328 -16.27 12.91 3.44
C ILE A 328 -17.56 13.37 2.76
N VAL A 329 -17.79 12.93 1.53
CA VAL A 329 -18.83 13.52 0.66
C VAL A 329 -20.24 13.07 1.05
N GLU A 330 -20.48 11.81 1.42
CA GLU A 330 -21.79 11.29 1.89
C GLU A 330 -21.77 11.04 3.42
N ALA A 331 -20.96 11.79 4.17
CA ALA A 331 -20.52 11.46 5.54
C ALA A 331 -21.65 11.17 6.54
N HIS A 332 -22.72 11.99 6.54
CA HIS A 332 -23.71 12.00 7.62
C HIS A 332 -25.04 11.33 7.24
N THR A 333 -25.56 11.59 6.04
CA THR A 333 -26.89 11.15 5.62
C THR A 333 -26.84 10.50 4.23
N PRO A 334 -27.51 9.35 4.02
CA PRO A 334 -27.71 8.80 2.69
C PRO A 334 -28.28 9.83 1.70
N ARG A 335 -27.59 10.02 0.58
CA ARG A 335 -27.90 10.93 -0.53
C ARG A 335 -27.79 12.44 -0.25
N GLU A 336 -27.22 12.85 0.88
CA GLU A 336 -26.75 14.22 1.08
C GLU A 336 -25.26 14.25 0.73
N TYR A 337 -24.92 14.90 -0.39
CA TYR A 337 -23.57 14.91 -0.96
C TYR A 337 -22.98 16.32 -0.87
N ASP A 338 -21.85 16.49 -0.16
CA ASP A 338 -21.09 17.74 -0.13
C ASP A 338 -19.81 17.62 -0.98
N TRP A 339 -19.82 18.31 -2.12
CA TRP A 339 -18.71 18.39 -3.08
C TRP A 339 -17.92 19.70 -2.97
N SER A 340 -18.20 20.58 -1.99
CA SER A 340 -17.76 21.98 -1.98
C SER A 340 -16.23 22.16 -1.96
N GLY A 341 -15.48 21.39 -1.18
CA GLY A 341 -14.02 21.39 -1.18
C GLY A 341 -13.43 20.85 -2.48
N TYR A 342 -13.99 19.77 -3.02
CA TYR A 342 -13.60 19.22 -4.31
C TYR A 342 -13.83 20.22 -5.45
N LYS A 343 -14.90 21.02 -5.38
CA LYS A 343 -15.18 22.09 -6.35
C LYS A 343 -14.14 23.21 -6.32
N GLN A 344 -13.67 23.60 -5.14
CA GLN A 344 -12.57 24.56 -4.99
C GLN A 344 -11.25 23.99 -5.54
N LEU A 345 -10.98 22.71 -5.26
CA LEU A 345 -9.79 22.00 -5.76
C LEU A 345 -9.78 21.86 -7.29
N PHE A 346 -10.91 21.45 -7.88
CA PHE A 346 -10.99 21.22 -9.33
C PHE A 346 -10.90 22.54 -10.11
N GLU A 347 -11.45 23.63 -9.56
CA GLU A 347 -11.21 24.98 -10.10
C GLU A 347 -9.72 25.35 -10.06
N MET A 348 -9.03 25.05 -8.97
CA MET A 348 -7.59 25.30 -8.85
C MET A 348 -6.77 24.51 -9.89
N VAL A 349 -7.10 23.24 -10.12
CA VAL A 349 -6.50 22.38 -11.14
C VAL A 349 -6.77 22.93 -12.55
N ARG A 350 -8.02 23.36 -12.81
CA ARG A 350 -8.44 24.00 -14.07
C ARG A 350 -7.67 25.29 -14.36
N VAL A 351 -7.55 26.19 -13.38
CA VAL A 351 -6.79 27.45 -13.51
C VAL A 351 -5.31 27.18 -13.78
N ASN A 352 -4.72 26.15 -13.16
CA ASN A 352 -3.35 25.71 -13.40
C ASN A 352 -3.16 24.92 -14.71
N LYS A 353 -4.22 24.69 -15.51
CA LYS A 353 -4.16 23.98 -16.81
C LYS A 353 -3.59 22.56 -16.71
N LEU A 354 -3.90 21.90 -15.59
CA LEU A 354 -3.63 20.49 -15.33
C LEU A 354 -4.88 19.67 -15.69
N LYS A 355 -4.66 18.46 -16.22
CA LYS A 355 -5.71 17.43 -16.28
C LYS A 355 -5.99 16.88 -14.87
N LEU A 356 -7.08 16.13 -14.74
CA LEU A 356 -7.52 15.55 -13.47
C LEU A 356 -7.96 14.09 -13.66
N GLN A 357 -7.27 13.17 -12.99
CA GLN A 357 -7.78 11.83 -12.72
C GLN A 357 -8.49 11.83 -11.37
N VAL A 358 -9.65 11.17 -11.26
CA VAL A 358 -10.43 11.15 -10.01
C VAL A 358 -10.76 9.73 -9.60
N VAL A 359 -10.39 9.37 -8.36
CA VAL A 359 -10.70 8.07 -7.76
C VAL A 359 -12.05 8.15 -7.05
N MET A 360 -12.96 7.24 -7.37
CA MET A 360 -14.20 7.01 -6.61
C MET A 360 -13.86 6.18 -5.37
N SER A 361 -13.31 6.83 -4.34
CA SER A 361 -12.71 6.18 -3.17
C SER A 361 -13.79 5.69 -2.18
N PHE A 362 -14.38 4.53 -2.49
CA PHE A 362 -15.39 3.81 -1.69
C PHE A 362 -14.81 3.03 -0.49
N HIS A 363 -13.67 3.47 0.03
CA HIS A 363 -12.90 2.78 1.08
C HIS A 363 -12.42 3.77 2.16
N GLU A 364 -11.98 3.24 3.29
CA GLU A 364 -11.28 3.98 4.34
C GLU A 364 -9.85 4.32 3.92
N CYS A 365 -9.44 5.58 4.07
CA CYS A 365 -8.03 5.92 4.22
C CYS A 365 -7.62 5.69 5.67
N GLY A 366 -6.51 4.99 5.92
CA GLY A 366 -5.96 4.81 7.27
C GLY A 366 -5.66 3.36 7.61
N GLY A 367 -4.42 3.08 8.01
CA GLY A 367 -3.98 1.77 8.50
C GLY A 367 -3.34 0.87 7.45
N ASN A 368 -3.24 1.31 6.20
CA ASN A 368 -2.35 0.74 5.20
C ASN A 368 -0.99 1.46 5.21
N VAL A 369 0.00 0.91 4.51
CA VAL A 369 1.34 1.50 4.42
C VAL A 369 1.29 2.76 3.55
N GLY A 370 1.71 3.90 4.09
CA GLY A 370 1.68 5.20 3.42
C GLY A 370 0.52 6.11 3.80
N ASP A 371 -0.47 5.63 4.57
CA ASP A 371 -1.57 6.46 5.06
C ASP A 371 -1.10 7.42 6.17
N ASP A 372 -1.11 8.72 5.91
CA ASP A 372 -0.81 9.79 6.89
C ASP A 372 -2.07 10.39 7.55
N VAL A 373 -3.27 10.06 7.03
CA VAL A 373 -4.57 10.49 7.55
C VAL A 373 -5.55 9.32 7.71
N HIS A 374 -6.60 9.56 8.48
CA HIS A 374 -7.65 8.57 8.77
C HIS A 374 -9.03 9.13 8.35
N ILE A 375 -9.57 8.62 7.24
CA ILE A 375 -10.84 9.01 6.61
C ILE A 375 -11.71 7.74 6.51
N PRO A 376 -12.59 7.47 7.48
CA PRO A 376 -13.39 6.24 7.51
C PRO A 376 -14.53 6.29 6.49
N LEU A 377 -15.15 5.13 6.22
CA LEU A 377 -16.46 5.06 5.54
C LEU A 377 -17.50 5.97 6.24
N PRO A 378 -18.56 6.41 5.54
CA PRO A 378 -19.55 7.33 6.11
C PRO A 378 -20.11 6.88 7.46
N HIS A 379 -20.35 7.82 8.37
CA HIS A 379 -20.81 7.51 9.72
C HIS A 379 -22.08 6.65 9.70
N TRP A 380 -23.04 6.95 8.81
CA TRP A 380 -24.28 6.18 8.66
C TRP A 380 -24.08 4.71 8.25
N VAL A 381 -22.96 4.37 7.60
CA VAL A 381 -22.56 2.99 7.28
C VAL A 381 -22.02 2.30 8.53
N ALA A 382 -21.16 2.97 9.30
CA ALA A 382 -20.69 2.47 10.59
C ALA A 382 -21.84 2.23 11.58
N GLU A 383 -22.92 3.03 11.55
CA GLU A 383 -24.13 2.77 12.35
C GLU A 383 -24.82 1.45 11.97
N ILE A 384 -24.84 1.10 10.68
CA ILE A 384 -25.39 -0.17 10.20
C ILE A 384 -24.45 -1.30 10.62
N GLY A 385 -23.14 -1.13 10.47
CA GLY A 385 -22.12 -2.11 10.90
C GLY A 385 -22.15 -2.47 12.39
N ARG A 386 -22.59 -1.55 13.26
CA ARG A 386 -22.83 -1.84 14.70
C ARG A 386 -24.03 -2.76 14.96
N ASN A 387 -24.98 -2.85 14.02
CA ASN A 387 -26.18 -3.69 14.11
C ASN A 387 -26.08 -4.96 13.24
N ASP A 388 -25.40 -4.86 12.10
CA ASP A 388 -25.06 -5.96 11.21
C ASP A 388 -23.56 -5.90 10.84
N PRO A 389 -22.67 -6.56 11.61
CA PRO A 389 -21.24 -6.59 11.32
C PRO A 389 -20.88 -7.41 10.07
N ASP A 390 -21.82 -8.14 9.47
CA ASP A 390 -21.61 -8.88 8.22
C ASP A 390 -21.71 -7.98 6.97
N ILE A 391 -21.91 -6.66 7.10
CA ILE A 391 -21.72 -5.74 5.95
C ILE A 391 -20.24 -5.55 5.58
N PHE A 392 -19.32 -6.06 6.40
CA PHE A 392 -17.88 -5.93 6.25
C PHE A 392 -17.20 -7.27 5.96
N PHE A 393 -16.06 -7.23 5.26
CA PHE A 393 -15.22 -8.41 5.06
C PHE A 393 -14.78 -9.01 6.39
N THR A 394 -14.71 -10.34 6.43
CA THR A 394 -14.61 -11.11 7.67
C THR A 394 -13.67 -12.30 7.50
N ASP A 395 -12.71 -12.44 8.40
CA ASP A 395 -11.75 -13.55 8.40
C ASP A 395 -12.23 -14.76 9.22
N ARG A 396 -11.40 -15.79 9.30
CA ARG A 396 -11.75 -17.07 9.92
C ARG A 396 -12.02 -16.96 11.43
N GLU A 397 -11.39 -16.02 12.12
CA GLU A 397 -11.62 -15.75 13.54
C GLU A 397 -12.87 -14.88 13.78
N GLY A 398 -13.49 -14.37 12.70
CA GLY A 398 -14.66 -13.48 12.77
C GLY A 398 -14.31 -12.01 12.97
N ARG A 399 -13.02 -11.63 12.86
CA ARG A 399 -12.57 -10.23 12.88
C ARG A 399 -13.10 -9.55 11.62
N ARG A 400 -13.54 -8.30 11.74
CA ARG A 400 -14.24 -7.54 10.70
C ARG A 400 -13.35 -6.40 10.23
N ASN A 401 -13.07 -6.30 8.93
CA ASN A 401 -12.37 -5.14 8.38
C ASN A 401 -13.40 -4.08 7.90
N PRO A 402 -13.55 -2.93 8.60
CA PRO A 402 -14.49 -1.87 8.22
C PRO A 402 -14.03 -1.02 7.02
N GLU A 403 -12.84 -1.28 6.47
CA GLU A 403 -12.22 -0.48 5.40
C GLU A 403 -13.07 -0.39 4.12
N CYS A 404 -13.82 -1.45 3.80
CA CYS A 404 -14.75 -1.47 2.66
C CYS A 404 -15.91 -2.47 2.91
N LEU A 405 -17.00 -2.33 2.16
CA LEU A 405 -18.15 -3.23 2.26
C LEU A 405 -17.87 -4.59 1.61
N THR A 406 -18.36 -5.68 2.21
CA THR A 406 -18.27 -7.00 1.57
C THR A 406 -19.08 -7.05 0.27
N TRP A 407 -18.49 -7.62 -0.78
CA TRP A 407 -19.17 -7.89 -2.04
C TRP A 407 -20.38 -8.84 -1.88
N GLY A 408 -20.50 -9.52 -0.73
CA GLY A 408 -21.69 -10.28 -0.35
C GLY A 408 -22.97 -9.44 -0.32
N ILE A 409 -22.89 -8.13 -0.03
CA ILE A 409 -24.07 -7.23 0.04
C ILE A 409 -24.33 -6.42 -1.24
N ASP A 410 -23.63 -6.70 -2.35
CA ASP A 410 -23.86 -6.10 -3.68
C ASP A 410 -25.34 -6.06 -4.08
N LYS A 411 -26.08 -7.11 -3.72
CA LYS A 411 -27.47 -7.39 -4.14
C LYS A 411 -28.47 -7.42 -2.97
N GLU A 412 -28.03 -7.13 -1.75
CA GLU A 412 -28.84 -7.25 -0.52
C GLU A 412 -29.19 -5.84 0.02
N ARG A 413 -30.47 -5.58 0.32
CA ARG A 413 -30.99 -4.22 0.62
C ARG A 413 -30.75 -3.73 2.06
N VAL A 414 -29.53 -3.90 2.55
CA VAL A 414 -29.17 -3.66 3.96
C VAL A 414 -28.74 -2.22 4.27
N LEU A 415 -28.39 -1.43 3.25
CA LEU A 415 -27.88 -0.07 3.40
C LEU A 415 -29.04 0.95 3.43
N ARG A 416 -29.83 0.91 4.53
CA ARG A 416 -31.08 1.70 4.71
C ARG A 416 -32.03 1.53 3.52
N GLY A 417 -32.16 0.30 3.01
CA GLY A 417 -33.00 -0.07 1.87
C GLY A 417 -32.30 -0.05 0.49
N ARG A 418 -31.09 0.53 0.38
CA ARG A 418 -30.22 0.40 -0.81
C ARG A 418 -29.38 -0.88 -0.73
N THR A 419 -28.91 -1.37 -1.88
CA THR A 419 -27.78 -2.32 -1.96
C THR A 419 -26.44 -1.58 -2.16
N ALA A 420 -25.29 -2.24 -1.98
CA ALA A 420 -23.98 -1.57 -2.14
C ALA A 420 -23.78 -0.97 -3.54
N ILE A 421 -24.14 -1.70 -4.61
CA ILE A 421 -23.99 -1.19 -5.99
C ILE A 421 -24.93 0.00 -6.30
N GLU A 422 -26.07 0.11 -5.61
CA GLU A 422 -26.96 1.29 -5.72
C GLU A 422 -26.37 2.51 -5.01
N VAL A 423 -25.67 2.32 -3.89
CA VAL A 423 -24.95 3.39 -3.18
C VAL A 423 -23.83 3.93 -4.07
N TYR A 424 -22.98 3.05 -4.61
CA TYR A 424 -21.89 3.44 -5.51
C TYR A 424 -22.40 4.15 -6.77
N PHE A 425 -23.49 3.66 -7.37
CA PHE A 425 -24.08 4.31 -8.55
C PHE A 425 -24.77 5.65 -8.24
N ASP A 426 -25.46 5.79 -7.10
CA ASP A 426 -25.98 7.09 -6.66
C ASP A 426 -24.84 8.12 -6.46
N TYR A 427 -23.70 7.69 -5.89
CA TYR A 427 -22.51 8.51 -5.68
C TYR A 427 -21.86 8.93 -7.00
N MET A 428 -21.57 7.97 -7.89
CA MET A 428 -20.97 8.25 -9.21
C MET A 428 -21.86 9.18 -10.05
N ARG A 429 -23.20 9.00 -9.98
CA ARG A 429 -24.16 9.90 -10.65
C ARG A 429 -24.18 11.30 -10.01
N SER A 430 -24.04 11.40 -8.69
CA SER A 430 -23.91 12.69 -7.98
C SER A 430 -22.67 13.44 -8.46
N PHE A 431 -21.52 12.77 -8.49
CA PHE A 431 -20.26 13.30 -9.02
C PHE A 431 -20.40 13.75 -10.48
N ARG A 432 -20.97 12.90 -11.35
CA ARG A 432 -21.19 13.24 -12.76
C ARG A 432 -22.01 14.52 -12.94
N VAL A 433 -23.04 14.73 -12.13
CA VAL A 433 -23.94 15.89 -12.25
C VAL A 433 -23.30 17.17 -11.69
N GLU A 434 -22.61 17.11 -10.55
CA GLU A 434 -21.98 18.30 -9.95
C GLU A 434 -20.82 18.85 -10.78
N PHE A 435 -20.08 17.97 -11.46
CA PHE A 435 -18.87 18.30 -12.21
C PHE A 435 -19.03 18.24 -13.74
N ASP A 436 -20.26 18.31 -14.27
CA ASP A 436 -20.58 18.23 -15.71
C ASP A 436 -19.67 19.10 -16.59
N GLU A 437 -19.51 20.37 -16.20
CA GLU A 437 -18.64 21.35 -16.85
C GLU A 437 -17.15 20.89 -16.94
N PHE A 438 -16.66 20.12 -15.98
CA PHE A 438 -15.28 19.61 -15.99
C PHE A 438 -15.09 18.38 -16.89
N PHE A 439 -16.17 17.62 -17.15
CA PHE A 439 -16.20 16.59 -18.19
C PHE A 439 -16.32 17.21 -19.59
N GLU A 440 -17.25 18.15 -19.80
CA GLU A 440 -17.45 18.82 -21.10
C GLU A 440 -16.20 19.58 -21.57
N ASN A 441 -15.48 20.23 -20.65
CA ASN A 441 -14.21 20.92 -20.95
C ASN A 441 -12.99 19.98 -21.01
N GLY A 442 -13.15 18.67 -20.78
CA GLY A 442 -12.05 17.70 -20.81
C GLY A 442 -10.98 17.89 -19.73
N ILE A 443 -11.33 18.53 -18.60
CA ILE A 443 -10.42 18.69 -17.46
C ILE A 443 -10.32 17.36 -16.70
N ILE A 444 -11.45 16.70 -16.45
CA ILE A 444 -11.48 15.32 -15.95
C ILE A 444 -11.14 14.40 -17.13
N SER A 445 -9.95 13.80 -17.09
CA SER A 445 -9.43 12.95 -18.17
C SER A 445 -9.75 11.46 -17.98
N GLU A 446 -9.96 11.00 -16.74
CA GLU A 446 -10.24 9.60 -16.41
C GLU A 446 -10.89 9.49 -15.01
N ILE A 447 -11.75 8.50 -14.83
CA ILE A 447 -12.29 8.11 -13.52
C ILE A 447 -11.73 6.75 -13.11
N GLU A 448 -10.95 6.68 -12.03
CA GLU A 448 -10.66 5.39 -11.41
C GLU A 448 -11.80 4.99 -10.47
N VAL A 449 -12.24 3.74 -10.55
CA VAL A 449 -13.33 3.21 -9.72
C VAL A 449 -12.77 2.31 -8.64
N GLY A 450 -12.91 2.71 -7.38
CA GLY A 450 -12.50 1.88 -6.24
C GLY A 450 -13.38 0.63 -6.10
N LEU A 451 -12.78 -0.56 -6.03
CA LEU A 451 -13.49 -1.84 -5.98
C LEU A 451 -13.26 -2.65 -4.68
N GLY A 452 -12.50 -2.11 -3.72
CA GLY A 452 -12.15 -2.80 -2.49
C GLY A 452 -11.22 -1.99 -1.57
N PRO A 453 -10.43 -2.64 -0.71
CA PRO A 453 -9.47 -2.01 0.19
C PRO A 453 -8.36 -1.28 -0.60
N CYS A 454 -7.87 -0.13 -0.11
CA CYS A 454 -7.09 0.84 -0.89
C CYS A 454 -7.69 1.25 -2.26
N GLY A 455 -8.98 0.99 -2.51
CA GLY A 455 -9.62 1.11 -3.83
C GLY A 455 -9.32 -0.05 -4.78
N GLU A 456 -8.45 -0.98 -4.40
CA GLU A 456 -7.93 -2.04 -5.25
C GLU A 456 -8.93 -3.19 -5.41
N LEU A 457 -8.94 -3.83 -6.59
CA LEU A 457 -9.76 -5.02 -6.85
C LEU A 457 -9.15 -6.27 -6.18
N ARG A 458 -9.32 -6.40 -4.86
CA ARG A 458 -8.87 -7.55 -4.05
C ARG A 458 -9.72 -7.71 -2.79
N TYR A 459 -9.56 -8.84 -2.11
CA TYR A 459 -9.97 -8.98 -0.71
C TYR A 459 -8.94 -8.33 0.23
N PRO A 460 -9.32 -7.87 1.44
CA PRO A 460 -8.39 -7.36 2.44
C PRO A 460 -7.68 -8.50 3.19
N SER A 461 -6.85 -9.29 2.50
CA SER A 461 -6.23 -10.50 3.06
C SER A 461 -4.97 -10.27 3.89
N TYR A 462 -4.37 -9.08 3.84
CA TYR A 462 -3.14 -8.69 4.56
C TYR A 462 -3.28 -7.43 5.46
N PRO A 463 -4.35 -7.27 6.27
CA PRO A 463 -4.59 -6.05 7.03
C PRO A 463 -3.63 -5.94 8.22
N VAL A 464 -2.77 -4.94 8.21
CA VAL A 464 -1.84 -4.61 9.33
C VAL A 464 -2.62 -4.39 10.63
N LYS A 465 -3.82 -3.82 10.54
CA LYS A 465 -4.81 -3.68 11.63
C LYS A 465 -5.14 -4.99 12.38
N HIS A 466 -5.07 -6.16 11.72
CA HIS A 466 -5.29 -7.47 12.36
C HIS A 466 -3.98 -8.23 12.67
N GLY A 467 -2.82 -7.56 12.59
CA GLY A 467 -1.52 -8.13 12.93
C GLY A 467 -0.84 -8.92 11.82
N TRP A 468 -1.31 -8.82 10.56
CA TRP A 468 -0.52 -9.28 9.41
C TRP A 468 0.80 -8.50 9.31
N ARG A 469 1.86 -9.18 8.87
CA ARG A 469 3.18 -8.63 8.60
C ARG A 469 3.72 -9.24 7.31
N PHE A 470 4.41 -8.45 6.50
CA PHE A 470 5.17 -8.97 5.36
C PHE A 470 6.22 -10.00 5.85
N PRO A 471 6.43 -11.14 5.16
CA PRO A 471 5.76 -11.60 3.94
C PRO A 471 4.64 -12.64 4.21
N GLY A 472 3.80 -12.51 5.23
CA GLY A 472 2.78 -13.52 5.56
C GLY A 472 1.77 -13.83 4.43
N ILE A 473 1.30 -15.08 4.33
CA ILE A 473 0.37 -15.54 3.28
C ILE A 473 -1.02 -14.86 3.27
N GLY A 474 -1.40 -14.17 4.35
CA GLY A 474 -2.72 -13.58 4.49
C GLY A 474 -3.81 -14.57 4.89
N GLU A 475 -5.08 -14.13 4.95
CA GLU A 475 -6.24 -15.00 5.20
C GLU A 475 -7.39 -14.73 4.23
N PHE A 476 -8.17 -15.76 3.90
CA PHE A 476 -9.40 -15.64 3.11
C PHE A 476 -10.47 -14.84 3.87
N GLN A 477 -11.06 -13.83 3.22
CA GLN A 477 -11.95 -12.85 3.87
C GLN A 477 -13.45 -13.12 3.63
N CYS A 478 -13.81 -14.40 3.46
CA CYS A 478 -15.13 -14.84 2.99
C CYS A 478 -16.13 -15.26 4.09
N TYR A 479 -15.86 -14.98 5.36
CA TYR A 479 -16.59 -15.56 6.50
C TYR A 479 -17.79 -14.75 6.99
N ASP A 480 -18.16 -13.66 6.29
CA ASP A 480 -19.42 -12.95 6.54
C ASP A 480 -20.63 -13.79 6.11
N LYS A 481 -21.79 -13.58 6.74
CA LYS A 481 -22.97 -14.42 6.46
C LYS A 481 -23.48 -14.34 5.00
N TYR A 482 -23.15 -13.29 4.24
CA TYR A 482 -23.60 -13.11 2.86
C TYR A 482 -22.68 -13.86 1.88
N LEU A 483 -21.36 -13.81 2.08
CA LEU A 483 -20.40 -14.63 1.33
C LEU A 483 -20.53 -16.12 1.69
N LEU A 484 -20.73 -16.50 2.95
CA LEU A 484 -21.02 -17.89 3.32
C LEU A 484 -22.34 -18.40 2.71
N LYS A 485 -23.36 -17.54 2.58
CA LYS A 485 -24.62 -17.81 1.86
C LYS A 485 -24.42 -17.95 0.35
N SER A 486 -23.45 -17.24 -0.23
CA SER A 486 -23.03 -17.39 -1.65
C SER A 486 -22.29 -18.71 -1.88
N LEU A 487 -21.29 -19.01 -1.05
CA LEU A 487 -20.49 -20.24 -1.08
C LEU A 487 -21.36 -21.50 -0.92
N ARG A 488 -22.33 -21.46 0.00
CA ARG A 488 -23.31 -22.54 0.18
C ARG A 488 -24.10 -22.84 -1.09
N LYS A 489 -24.62 -21.80 -1.77
CA LYS A 489 -25.33 -21.97 -3.05
C LYS A 489 -24.42 -22.53 -4.14
N ALA A 490 -23.15 -22.11 -4.20
CA ALA A 490 -22.19 -22.64 -5.16
C ALA A 490 -21.87 -24.12 -4.91
N ALA A 491 -21.72 -24.53 -3.64
CA ALA A 491 -21.50 -25.91 -3.24
C ALA A 491 -22.73 -26.81 -3.51
N GLU A 492 -23.93 -26.31 -3.19
CA GLU A 492 -25.21 -26.95 -3.53
C GLU A 492 -25.39 -27.12 -5.04
N ALA A 493 -25.09 -26.09 -5.84
CA ALA A 493 -25.19 -26.14 -7.31
C ALA A 493 -24.21 -27.15 -7.96
N ARG A 494 -23.12 -27.53 -7.27
CA ARG A 494 -22.22 -28.62 -7.71
C ARG A 494 -22.56 -29.98 -7.09
N GLY A 495 -23.61 -30.09 -6.27
CA GLY A 495 -23.98 -31.32 -5.58
C GLY A 495 -23.08 -31.70 -4.38
N HIS A 496 -22.20 -30.80 -3.95
CA HIS A 496 -21.18 -31.05 -2.92
C HIS A 496 -21.38 -30.12 -1.71
N VAL A 497 -22.54 -30.21 -1.05
CA VAL A 497 -22.92 -29.34 0.10
C VAL A 497 -21.87 -29.31 1.22
N MET A 498 -21.08 -30.37 1.38
CA MET A 498 -19.94 -30.42 2.32
C MET A 498 -18.84 -29.39 2.04
N TRP A 499 -18.73 -28.86 0.81
CA TRP A 499 -17.80 -27.79 0.42
C TRP A 499 -18.32 -26.38 0.75
N ALA A 500 -19.47 -26.23 1.43
CA ALA A 500 -20.06 -24.95 1.81
C ALA A 500 -19.35 -24.23 2.98
N ARG A 501 -18.00 -24.17 2.95
CA ARG A 501 -17.14 -23.61 4.02
C ARG A 501 -15.79 -23.14 3.45
N GLY A 502 -15.08 -22.30 4.19
CA GLY A 502 -13.69 -21.92 3.87
C GLY A 502 -12.67 -23.00 4.31
N PRO A 503 -11.44 -23.03 3.77
CA PRO A 503 -10.45 -24.06 4.09
C PRO A 503 -10.00 -24.07 5.55
N GLU A 504 -9.97 -25.25 6.17
CA GLU A 504 -9.65 -25.43 7.60
C GLU A 504 -8.14 -25.49 7.90
N ASN A 505 -7.33 -25.69 6.87
CA ASN A 505 -5.90 -26.01 6.90
C ASN A 505 -5.04 -24.91 6.23
N ALA A 506 -5.60 -23.73 5.99
CA ALA A 506 -4.95 -22.59 5.33
C ALA A 506 -3.99 -21.76 6.21
N GLY A 507 -3.68 -22.19 7.43
CA GLY A 507 -2.85 -21.42 8.37
C GLY A 507 -3.57 -20.18 8.92
N SER A 508 -2.79 -19.10 9.12
CA SER A 508 -3.24 -17.76 9.53
C SER A 508 -2.41 -16.69 8.82
N TYR A 509 -2.74 -15.40 9.03
CA TYR A 509 -2.13 -14.24 8.33
C TYR A 509 -0.61 -14.32 8.13
N ASN A 510 0.14 -14.81 9.13
CA ASN A 510 1.60 -14.79 9.17
C ASN A 510 2.26 -16.17 8.97
N SER A 511 1.50 -17.20 8.57
CA SER A 511 2.09 -18.49 8.19
C SER A 511 2.87 -18.39 6.87
N GLN A 512 3.77 -19.34 6.62
CA GLN A 512 4.39 -19.58 5.31
C GLN A 512 3.62 -20.68 4.55
N PRO A 513 3.65 -20.73 3.20
CA PRO A 513 2.83 -21.67 2.43
C PRO A 513 3.05 -23.14 2.83
N GLN A 514 4.31 -23.54 3.02
CA GLN A 514 4.73 -24.90 3.33
C GLN A 514 4.41 -25.34 4.77
N GLU A 515 4.03 -24.42 5.66
CA GLU A 515 3.55 -24.73 7.02
C GLU A 515 2.06 -25.14 7.02
N THR A 516 1.34 -24.90 5.93
CA THR A 516 -0.11 -25.09 5.83
C THR A 516 -0.46 -26.36 5.06
N GLY A 517 -1.58 -27.00 5.40
CA GLY A 517 -2.09 -28.14 4.62
C GLY A 517 -2.78 -27.72 3.31
N PHE A 518 -3.13 -26.44 3.18
CA PHE A 518 -3.79 -25.91 1.98
C PHE A 518 -2.79 -25.46 0.91
N PHE A 519 -1.75 -24.70 1.26
CA PHE A 519 -0.85 -24.02 0.32
C PHE A 519 0.52 -24.67 0.13
N CYS A 520 0.84 -25.76 0.83
CA CYS A 520 2.09 -26.49 0.61
C CYS A 520 2.16 -27.15 -0.77
N ASP A 521 3.35 -27.62 -1.18
CA ASP A 521 3.52 -28.29 -2.47
C ASP A 521 2.71 -29.60 -2.54
N GLY A 522 1.76 -29.65 -3.48
CA GLY A 522 0.77 -30.74 -3.56
C GLY A 522 -0.37 -30.66 -2.53
N GLY A 523 -0.49 -29.54 -1.82
CA GLY A 523 -1.54 -29.25 -0.84
C GLY A 523 -2.94 -29.09 -1.44
N GLU A 524 -3.93 -28.88 -0.56
CA GLU A 524 -5.35 -28.94 -0.94
C GLU A 524 -5.80 -27.87 -1.94
N TYR A 525 -5.03 -26.79 -2.16
CA TYR A 525 -5.32 -25.75 -3.17
C TYR A 525 -5.52 -26.31 -4.59
N ASP A 526 -4.76 -27.33 -4.99
CA ASP A 526 -4.85 -27.99 -6.30
C ASP A 526 -5.82 -29.21 -6.28
N GLY A 527 -6.33 -29.59 -5.11
CA GLY A 527 -7.34 -30.63 -4.94
C GLY A 527 -8.73 -30.22 -5.43
N TYR A 528 -9.65 -31.18 -5.56
CA TYR A 528 -11.03 -30.92 -6.04
C TYR A 528 -11.77 -29.84 -5.24
N TYR A 529 -11.56 -29.80 -3.91
CA TYR A 529 -12.14 -28.78 -3.04
C TYR A 529 -11.44 -27.42 -3.18
N GLY A 530 -10.10 -27.36 -3.16
CA GLY A 530 -9.36 -26.12 -3.35
C GLY A 530 -9.66 -25.47 -4.70
N ARG A 531 -9.62 -26.23 -5.79
CA ARG A 531 -10.00 -25.78 -7.14
C ARG A 531 -11.46 -25.29 -7.21
N PHE A 532 -12.38 -25.87 -6.44
CA PHE A 532 -13.75 -25.35 -6.32
C PHE A 532 -13.80 -24.03 -5.54
N PHE A 533 -13.20 -23.99 -4.35
CA PHE A 533 -13.25 -22.84 -3.44
C PHE A 533 -12.55 -21.62 -4.05
N LEU A 534 -11.34 -21.78 -4.59
CA LEU A 534 -10.57 -20.70 -5.21
C LEU A 534 -11.23 -20.17 -6.49
N ASN A 535 -11.85 -21.04 -7.28
CA ASN A 535 -12.67 -20.61 -8.42
C ASN A 535 -13.91 -19.83 -7.96
N TRP A 536 -14.57 -20.22 -6.88
CA TRP A 536 -15.69 -19.43 -6.34
C TRP A 536 -15.21 -18.07 -5.80
N TYR A 537 -14.15 -18.05 -5.00
CA TYR A 537 -13.63 -16.86 -4.33
C TYR A 537 -13.14 -15.80 -5.33
N SER A 538 -12.41 -16.22 -6.38
CA SER A 538 -11.99 -15.34 -7.48
C SER A 538 -13.14 -14.97 -8.44
N GLN A 539 -14.12 -15.85 -8.64
CA GLN A 539 -15.31 -15.51 -9.43
C GLN A 539 -16.16 -14.42 -8.75
N VAL A 540 -16.27 -14.40 -7.43
CA VAL A 540 -16.99 -13.33 -6.69
C VAL A 540 -16.31 -11.96 -6.90
N LEU A 541 -14.98 -11.91 -6.88
CA LEU A 541 -14.17 -10.72 -7.19
C LEU A 541 -14.45 -10.19 -8.61
N ILE A 542 -14.33 -11.06 -9.61
CA ILE A 542 -14.59 -10.71 -11.02
C ILE A 542 -16.05 -10.29 -11.22
N GLU A 543 -17.00 -10.94 -10.53
CA GLU A 543 -18.42 -10.60 -10.57
C GLU A 543 -18.76 -9.25 -9.93
N HIS A 544 -18.07 -8.87 -8.85
CA HIS A 544 -18.22 -7.57 -8.21
C HIS A 544 -17.77 -6.45 -9.15
N ALA A 545 -16.52 -6.54 -9.63
CA ALA A 545 -15.96 -5.59 -10.60
C ALA A 545 -16.87 -5.43 -11.83
N ASN A 546 -17.32 -6.55 -12.41
CA ASN A 546 -18.23 -6.53 -13.54
C ASN A 546 -19.58 -5.84 -13.25
N ARG A 547 -20.07 -5.82 -12.00
CA ARG A 547 -21.29 -5.07 -11.63
C ARG A 547 -21.01 -3.59 -11.49
N VAL A 548 -19.98 -3.21 -10.74
CA VAL A 548 -19.69 -1.80 -10.45
C VAL A 548 -19.21 -1.07 -11.69
N LEU A 549 -18.29 -1.65 -12.48
CA LEU A 549 -17.81 -1.05 -13.73
C LEU A 549 -18.92 -0.92 -14.79
N SER A 550 -19.88 -1.84 -14.82
CA SER A 550 -21.07 -1.73 -15.68
C SER A 550 -21.99 -0.56 -15.30
N LEU A 551 -21.95 -0.10 -14.05
CA LEU A 551 -22.70 1.05 -13.56
C LEU A 551 -21.89 2.35 -13.67
N ALA A 552 -20.57 2.29 -13.45
CA ALA A 552 -19.64 3.38 -13.71
C ALA A 552 -19.70 3.81 -15.19
N LYS A 553 -19.71 2.84 -16.12
CA LYS A 553 -19.86 3.12 -17.56
C LYS A 553 -21.18 3.78 -17.96
N LEU A 554 -22.24 3.62 -17.15
CA LEU A 554 -23.52 4.32 -17.32
C LEU A 554 -23.55 5.68 -16.63
N ALA A 555 -22.67 5.92 -15.64
CA ALA A 555 -22.51 7.22 -14.99
C ALA A 555 -21.55 8.15 -15.76
N PHE A 556 -20.51 7.58 -16.39
CA PHE A 556 -19.42 8.31 -17.06
C PHE A 556 -19.35 7.98 -18.55
N GLU A 557 -20.50 7.96 -19.24
CA GLU A 557 -20.55 7.69 -20.68
C GLU A 557 -19.70 8.70 -21.46
N GLY A 558 -18.70 8.20 -22.20
CA GLY A 558 -17.75 9.01 -22.97
C GLY A 558 -16.43 9.31 -22.26
N THR A 559 -16.32 9.10 -20.94
CA THR A 559 -15.06 9.29 -20.18
C THR A 559 -14.28 7.97 -20.06
N PRO A 560 -12.93 7.98 -20.16
CA PRO A 560 -12.10 6.85 -19.75
C PRO A 560 -12.36 6.43 -18.30
N ILE A 561 -12.31 5.12 -18.04
CA ILE A 561 -12.48 4.54 -16.72
C ILE A 561 -11.30 3.61 -16.45
N ALA A 562 -10.67 3.75 -15.28
CA ALA A 562 -9.63 2.86 -14.79
C ALA A 562 -10.11 2.02 -13.59
N THR A 563 -9.39 0.95 -13.28
CA THR A 563 -9.44 0.28 -11.97
C THR A 563 -8.08 -0.25 -11.56
N LYS A 564 -7.80 -0.13 -10.28
CA LYS A 564 -6.53 -0.55 -9.68
C LYS A 564 -6.50 -2.04 -9.34
N VAL A 565 -5.40 -2.71 -9.66
CA VAL A 565 -5.10 -4.10 -9.30
C VAL A 565 -3.78 -4.11 -8.51
N SER A 566 -3.76 -4.79 -7.36
CA SER A 566 -2.62 -4.75 -6.43
C SER A 566 -1.52 -5.74 -6.81
N GLY A 567 -0.26 -5.29 -6.76
CA GLY A 567 0.92 -6.12 -7.00
C GLY A 567 1.30 -7.02 -5.82
N ILE A 568 0.65 -8.19 -5.68
CA ILE A 568 0.93 -9.16 -4.62
C ILE A 568 2.17 -10.01 -4.95
N HIS A 569 3.36 -9.41 -4.81
CA HIS A 569 4.61 -9.98 -5.31
C HIS A 569 5.25 -11.07 -4.43
N TRP A 570 4.80 -11.28 -3.19
CA TRP A 570 5.38 -12.26 -2.26
C TRP A 570 4.73 -13.64 -2.38
N TRP A 571 5.52 -14.70 -2.14
CA TRP A 571 5.24 -16.09 -2.48
C TRP A 571 5.03 -16.41 -3.98
N TYR A 572 5.26 -15.46 -4.89
CA TYR A 572 5.11 -15.66 -6.34
C TYR A 572 6.04 -16.76 -6.90
N LYS A 573 7.18 -17.04 -6.25
CA LYS A 573 8.08 -18.17 -6.60
C LYS A 573 7.66 -19.52 -6.00
N THR A 574 6.47 -19.62 -5.36
CA THR A 574 5.94 -20.89 -4.81
C THR A 574 4.86 -21.46 -5.72
N ALA A 575 4.69 -22.79 -5.75
CA ALA A 575 3.72 -23.41 -6.65
C ALA A 575 2.26 -22.97 -6.40
N SER A 576 1.93 -22.60 -5.16
CA SER A 576 0.59 -22.20 -4.75
C SER A 576 0.29 -20.71 -4.84
N HIS A 577 1.29 -19.82 -4.96
CA HIS A 577 1.09 -18.36 -5.00
C HIS A 577 0.18 -17.85 -3.85
N ALA A 578 0.45 -18.31 -2.62
CA ALA A 578 -0.52 -18.27 -1.53
C ALA A 578 -1.13 -16.89 -1.20
N ALA A 579 -0.34 -15.80 -1.27
CA ALA A 579 -0.84 -14.45 -1.01
C ALA A 579 -1.77 -13.93 -2.12
N GLU A 580 -1.48 -14.25 -3.38
CA GLU A 580 -2.39 -13.97 -4.50
C GLU A 580 -3.73 -14.70 -4.30
N LEU A 581 -3.67 -15.98 -3.91
CA LEU A 581 -4.87 -16.76 -3.63
C LEU A 581 -5.73 -16.16 -2.51
N THR A 582 -5.15 -15.70 -1.40
CA THR A 582 -5.91 -15.07 -0.31
C THR A 582 -6.43 -13.68 -0.69
N ALA A 583 -5.69 -12.92 -1.51
CA ALA A 583 -6.11 -11.64 -2.08
C ALA A 583 -7.24 -11.80 -3.13
N GLY A 584 -7.43 -13.01 -3.68
CA GLY A 584 -8.50 -13.36 -4.61
C GLY A 584 -8.05 -13.59 -6.06
N PHE A 585 -6.76 -13.41 -6.35
CA PHE A 585 -6.16 -13.71 -7.65
C PHE A 585 -5.84 -15.20 -7.69
N TYR A 586 -6.64 -15.98 -8.43
CA TYR A 586 -6.47 -17.44 -8.52
C TYR A 586 -5.33 -17.79 -9.51
N ASN A 587 -4.10 -17.43 -9.13
CA ASN A 587 -2.90 -17.45 -9.97
C ASN A 587 -1.83 -18.49 -9.54
N PRO A 588 -2.14 -19.78 -9.25
CA PRO A 588 -1.10 -20.76 -8.98
C PRO A 588 -0.25 -20.99 -10.25
N CYS A 589 0.94 -21.57 -10.11
CA CYS A 589 1.93 -21.66 -11.20
C CYS A 589 1.49 -22.47 -12.44
N ASN A 590 0.31 -23.09 -12.40
CA ASN A 590 -0.32 -23.86 -13.48
C ASN A 590 -1.55 -23.16 -14.14
N ARG A 591 -1.92 -21.94 -13.71
CA ARG A 591 -3.12 -21.22 -14.16
C ARG A 591 -2.95 -19.71 -14.05
N ASP A 592 -3.14 -19.00 -15.16
CA ASP A 592 -3.22 -17.54 -15.16
C ASP A 592 -4.44 -17.02 -14.39
N GLY A 593 -4.19 -16.23 -13.35
CA GLY A 593 -5.19 -15.55 -12.52
C GLY A 593 -5.66 -14.19 -13.03
N TYR A 594 -4.87 -13.53 -13.87
CA TYR A 594 -5.07 -12.14 -14.30
C TYR A 594 -5.77 -12.01 -15.66
N ALA A 595 -5.55 -12.93 -16.60
CA ALA A 595 -6.25 -12.97 -17.88
C ALA A 595 -7.80 -12.98 -17.76
N PRO A 596 -8.43 -13.66 -16.77
CA PRO A 596 -9.87 -13.52 -16.50
C PRO A 596 -10.30 -12.11 -16.05
N ILE A 597 -9.42 -11.39 -15.34
CA ILE A 597 -9.64 -10.00 -14.93
C ILE A 597 -9.49 -9.09 -16.15
N ALA A 598 -8.41 -9.22 -16.92
CA ALA A 598 -8.17 -8.45 -18.14
C ALA A 598 -9.31 -8.63 -19.17
N ALA A 599 -9.85 -9.84 -19.34
CA ALA A 599 -11.03 -10.10 -20.18
C ALA A 599 -12.31 -9.41 -19.65
N MET A 600 -12.46 -9.31 -18.33
CA MET A 600 -13.57 -8.57 -17.70
C MET A 600 -13.42 -7.05 -17.86
N LEU A 601 -12.21 -6.51 -17.76
CA LEU A 601 -11.94 -5.10 -18.06
C LEU A 601 -12.14 -4.80 -19.55
N LYS A 602 -11.70 -5.67 -20.46
CA LYS A 602 -11.88 -5.54 -21.91
C LYS A 602 -13.35 -5.47 -22.32
N LYS A 603 -14.21 -6.28 -21.66
CA LYS A 603 -15.66 -6.25 -21.84
C LYS A 603 -16.26 -4.87 -21.55
N HIS A 604 -15.76 -4.17 -20.54
CA HIS A 604 -16.23 -2.84 -20.18
C HIS A 604 -15.46 -1.71 -20.89
N GLY A 605 -14.26 -1.97 -21.41
CA GLY A 605 -13.38 -0.96 -21.99
C GLY A 605 -12.77 -0.08 -20.89
N VAL A 606 -12.16 -0.74 -19.90
CA VAL A 606 -11.58 -0.13 -18.69
C VAL A 606 -10.06 -0.30 -18.69
N THR A 607 -9.33 0.76 -18.39
CA THR A 607 -7.88 0.79 -18.18
C THR A 607 -7.52 -0.07 -16.96
N LEU A 608 -6.48 -0.90 -17.05
CA LEU A 608 -5.89 -1.53 -15.88
C LEU A 608 -4.83 -0.58 -15.28
N ASN A 609 -4.98 -0.19 -14.02
CA ASN A 609 -3.93 0.51 -13.27
C ASN A 609 -3.21 -0.50 -12.36
N PHE A 610 -1.88 -0.56 -12.40
CA PHE A 610 -1.09 -1.55 -11.67
C PHE A 610 0.04 -0.92 -10.85
N THR A 611 0.29 -1.45 -9.65
CA THR A 611 1.32 -0.95 -8.72
C THR A 611 2.66 -1.67 -8.90
N CYS A 612 3.66 -1.31 -8.06
CA CYS A 612 4.89 -2.06 -7.84
C CYS A 612 5.90 -2.09 -9.01
N VAL A 613 5.76 -1.21 -10.01
CA VAL A 613 6.68 -1.15 -11.16
C VAL A 613 8.05 -0.55 -10.83
N GLU A 614 8.22 0.08 -9.67
CA GLU A 614 9.50 0.55 -9.16
C GLU A 614 10.33 -0.55 -8.48
N LEU A 615 9.68 -1.64 -8.05
CA LEU A 615 10.32 -2.71 -7.28
C LEU A 615 11.21 -3.59 -8.17
N ARG A 616 12.32 -4.08 -7.58
CA ARG A 616 13.28 -4.97 -8.24
C ARG A 616 13.31 -6.31 -7.51
N THR A 617 13.42 -7.42 -8.25
CA THR A 617 13.47 -8.75 -7.65
C THR A 617 14.85 -9.00 -6.99
N SER A 618 15.91 -8.29 -7.39
CA SER A 618 17.21 -8.25 -6.68
C SER A 618 17.04 -7.85 -5.22
N ASP A 619 16.47 -6.68 -4.99
CA ASP A 619 16.45 -6.00 -3.70
C ASP A 619 15.58 -6.80 -2.70
N GLN A 620 14.49 -7.38 -3.19
CA GLN A 620 13.65 -8.31 -2.43
C GLN A 620 14.35 -9.63 -2.06
N ASN A 621 15.29 -10.12 -2.88
CA ASN A 621 16.09 -11.30 -2.52
C ASN A 621 17.20 -10.95 -1.50
N GLU A 622 17.65 -9.70 -1.42
CA GLU A 622 18.68 -9.25 -0.46
C GLU A 622 18.07 -8.89 0.91
N ASP A 623 16.98 -8.13 0.93
CA ASP A 623 16.30 -7.72 2.17
C ASP A 623 15.42 -8.83 2.78
N PHE A 624 14.72 -9.61 1.94
CA PHE A 624 13.70 -10.58 2.37
C PHE A 624 13.71 -11.90 1.56
N PRO A 625 14.84 -12.64 1.50
CA PRO A 625 14.95 -13.89 0.73
C PRO A 625 13.88 -14.94 1.09
N GLU A 626 13.39 -14.95 2.33
CA GLU A 626 12.32 -15.84 2.78
C GLU A 626 10.95 -15.53 2.19
N ALA A 627 10.73 -14.31 1.64
CA ALA A 627 9.46 -13.91 1.03
C ALA A 627 9.17 -14.62 -0.29
N LEU A 628 10.18 -15.25 -0.91
CA LEU A 628 10.10 -15.91 -2.22
C LEU A 628 9.40 -15.01 -3.28
N ALA A 629 9.71 -13.72 -3.22
CA ALA A 629 9.01 -12.68 -3.97
C ALA A 629 9.57 -12.49 -5.39
N ASP A 630 8.73 -12.04 -6.32
CA ASP A 630 9.15 -11.70 -7.69
C ASP A 630 8.29 -10.57 -8.30
N PRO A 631 8.50 -9.31 -7.87
CA PRO A 631 7.78 -8.17 -8.44
C PRO A 631 7.99 -8.05 -9.95
N GLU A 632 9.18 -8.34 -10.47
CA GLU A 632 9.48 -8.23 -11.90
C GLU A 632 8.73 -9.31 -12.72
N GLY A 633 8.70 -10.55 -12.24
CA GLY A 633 7.91 -11.63 -12.85
C GLY A 633 6.41 -11.37 -12.82
N LEU A 634 5.89 -10.81 -11.72
CA LEU A 634 4.48 -10.44 -11.58
C LEU A 634 4.09 -9.28 -12.49
N VAL A 635 4.87 -8.19 -12.50
CA VAL A 635 4.66 -7.04 -13.41
C VAL A 635 4.64 -7.53 -14.86
N TRP A 636 5.58 -8.39 -15.25
CA TRP A 636 5.61 -8.97 -16.59
C TRP A 636 4.31 -9.76 -16.90
N GLN A 637 3.83 -10.61 -15.99
CA GLN A 637 2.60 -11.38 -16.22
C GLN A 637 1.37 -10.47 -16.39
N VAL A 638 1.19 -9.48 -15.50
CA VAL A 638 -0.02 -8.64 -15.50
C VAL A 638 -0.05 -7.71 -16.72
N LEU A 639 1.08 -7.09 -17.08
CA LEU A 639 1.16 -6.21 -18.25
C LEU A 639 0.89 -6.98 -19.56
N ASN A 640 1.48 -8.16 -19.75
CA ASN A 640 1.21 -8.98 -20.94
C ASN A 640 -0.24 -9.49 -20.97
N SER A 641 -0.79 -9.95 -19.84
CA SER A 641 -2.20 -10.35 -19.73
C SER A 641 -3.18 -9.24 -20.16
N ALA A 642 -2.84 -8.00 -19.83
CA ALA A 642 -3.61 -6.82 -20.21
C ALA A 642 -3.43 -6.47 -21.70
N TRP A 643 -2.20 -6.46 -22.20
CA TRP A 643 -1.88 -6.12 -23.59
C TRP A 643 -2.34 -7.17 -24.61
N ASP A 644 -2.39 -8.45 -24.23
CA ASP A 644 -2.98 -9.56 -25.02
C ASP A 644 -4.50 -9.48 -25.06
N ALA A 645 -5.14 -9.11 -23.94
CA ALA A 645 -6.57 -8.75 -23.93
C ALA A 645 -6.86 -7.43 -24.69
N CYS A 646 -5.82 -6.73 -25.14
CA CYS A 646 -5.86 -5.41 -25.76
C CYS A 646 -6.61 -4.37 -24.91
N ILE A 647 -6.38 -4.35 -23.59
CA ILE A 647 -6.75 -3.20 -22.75
C ILE A 647 -5.56 -2.26 -22.60
N ASP A 648 -5.86 -0.99 -22.38
CA ASP A 648 -4.89 0.02 -22.02
C ASP A 648 -4.39 -0.19 -20.59
N VAL A 649 -3.16 0.21 -20.32
CA VAL A 649 -2.51 0.03 -19.01
C VAL A 649 -1.88 1.32 -18.52
N ALA A 650 -2.18 1.67 -17.28
CA ALA A 650 -1.55 2.74 -16.51
C ALA A 650 -0.84 2.13 -15.29
N SER A 651 -0.01 2.91 -14.59
CA SER A 651 0.72 2.40 -13.43
C SER A 651 1.07 3.46 -12.39
N GLU A 652 1.32 3.01 -11.16
CA GLU A 652 1.80 3.78 -10.02
C GLU A 652 3.01 3.11 -9.36
N ASN A 653 3.91 3.91 -8.79
CA ASN A 653 4.90 3.40 -7.83
C ASN A 653 4.22 3.06 -6.49
N ALA A 654 4.51 1.89 -5.91
CA ALA A 654 3.96 1.51 -4.61
C ALA A 654 4.67 2.19 -3.42
N LEU A 655 5.98 2.41 -3.53
CA LEU A 655 6.81 3.10 -2.55
C LEU A 655 7.34 4.45 -3.10
N PRO A 656 7.52 5.49 -2.24
CA PRO A 656 8.08 6.77 -2.69
C PRO A 656 9.52 6.64 -3.18
N CYS A 657 9.76 7.02 -4.43
CA CYS A 657 11.09 7.06 -5.07
C CYS A 657 11.44 8.51 -5.43
N TYR A 658 12.68 8.93 -5.16
CA TYR A 658 13.17 10.28 -5.46
C TYR A 658 14.49 10.27 -6.26
N ASP A 659 15.02 9.08 -6.52
CA ASP A 659 16.35 8.82 -7.04
C ASP A 659 16.33 8.39 -8.53
N ARG A 660 17.49 8.56 -9.16
CA ARG A 660 17.70 8.28 -10.59
C ARG A 660 17.46 6.81 -10.96
N ASP A 661 17.73 5.86 -10.05
CA ASP A 661 17.73 4.43 -10.36
C ASP A 661 16.32 3.81 -10.28
N GLY A 662 15.47 4.27 -9.37
CA GLY A 662 14.04 3.97 -9.35
C GLY A 662 13.29 4.65 -10.50
N TYR A 663 13.59 5.91 -10.82
CA TYR A 663 13.02 6.57 -12.02
C TYR A 663 13.40 5.85 -13.32
N ASN A 664 14.65 5.39 -13.46
CA ASN A 664 15.07 4.58 -14.61
C ASN A 664 14.32 3.23 -14.67
N LYS A 665 14.13 2.57 -13.52
CA LYS A 665 13.37 1.30 -13.44
C LYS A 665 11.90 1.47 -13.88
N ILE A 666 11.25 2.55 -13.43
CA ILE A 666 9.89 2.92 -13.87
C ILE A 666 9.87 3.18 -15.38
N LEU A 667 10.85 3.92 -15.93
CA LEU A 667 10.96 4.21 -17.36
C LEU A 667 11.12 2.95 -18.23
N GLU A 668 11.90 1.97 -17.78
CA GLU A 668 12.11 0.70 -18.48
C GLU A 668 10.83 -0.13 -18.62
N ILE A 669 10.04 -0.22 -17.56
CA ILE A 669 8.74 -0.90 -17.56
C ILE A 669 7.67 -0.07 -18.29
N SER A 670 7.71 1.26 -18.15
CA SER A 670 6.77 2.16 -18.84
C SER A 670 6.90 2.11 -20.36
N LYS A 671 8.12 1.87 -20.86
CA LYS A 671 8.45 1.81 -22.28
C LYS A 671 9.39 0.62 -22.56
N PRO A 672 8.89 -0.63 -22.60
CA PRO A 672 9.72 -1.81 -22.81
C PRO A 672 10.59 -1.70 -24.07
N MET A 673 11.84 -2.20 -24.00
CA MET A 673 12.76 -2.10 -25.13
C MET A 673 12.51 -3.23 -26.14
N ASN A 674 12.37 -2.87 -27.41
CA ASN A 674 12.14 -3.80 -28.53
C ASN A 674 10.86 -4.66 -28.40
N ASP A 675 9.82 -4.14 -27.75
CA ASP A 675 8.50 -4.77 -27.77
C ASP A 675 7.99 -4.90 -29.23
N PRO A 676 7.56 -6.10 -29.68
CA PRO A 676 7.25 -6.36 -31.08
C PRO A 676 5.96 -5.66 -31.57
N ASP A 677 5.04 -5.35 -30.65
CA ASP A 677 3.77 -4.67 -30.93
C ASP A 677 3.84 -3.16 -30.58
N GLY A 678 4.97 -2.69 -30.05
CA GLY A 678 5.17 -1.31 -29.60
C GLY A 678 4.42 -0.96 -28.30
N LYS A 679 4.13 -1.95 -27.44
CA LYS A 679 3.42 -1.73 -26.17
C LYS A 679 4.18 -0.75 -25.26
N HIS A 680 3.41 0.05 -24.52
CA HIS A 680 3.88 1.01 -23.51
C HIS A 680 2.69 1.35 -22.59
N LEU A 681 2.94 2.02 -21.46
CA LEU A 681 1.87 2.56 -20.62
C LEU A 681 1.21 3.77 -21.27
N THR A 682 -0.09 3.97 -21.02
CA THR A 682 -0.85 5.14 -21.49
C THR A 682 -0.73 6.35 -20.56
N ALA A 683 -0.51 6.08 -19.27
CA ALA A 683 -0.22 7.05 -18.23
C ALA A 683 0.60 6.41 -17.09
N PHE A 684 1.31 7.25 -16.33
CA PHE A 684 1.92 6.89 -15.06
C PHE A 684 1.56 7.95 -14.02
N THR A 685 1.18 7.52 -12.81
CA THR A 685 0.88 8.42 -11.70
C THR A 685 1.92 8.27 -10.61
N TYR A 686 2.62 9.38 -10.31
CA TYR A 686 3.61 9.42 -9.24
C TYR A 686 2.93 9.56 -7.87
N LEU A 687 3.20 8.60 -6.98
CA LEU A 687 2.78 8.58 -5.58
C LEU A 687 3.95 9.09 -4.71
N ARG A 688 3.87 10.26 -4.08
CA ARG A 688 2.78 11.24 -3.99
C ARG A 688 3.35 12.66 -3.89
N LEU A 689 2.57 13.69 -4.23
CA LEU A 689 2.92 15.09 -3.96
C LEU A 689 3.23 15.29 -2.47
N SER A 690 4.46 15.67 -2.16
CA SER A 690 4.97 15.84 -0.80
C SER A 690 5.95 17.01 -0.71
N PRO A 691 6.26 17.52 0.50
CA PRO A 691 7.35 18.48 0.69
C PRO A 691 8.70 17.96 0.17
N HIS A 692 8.97 16.66 0.32
CA HIS A 692 10.22 16.01 -0.14
C HIS A 692 10.31 15.99 -1.68
N LEU A 693 9.22 15.72 -2.40
CA LEU A 693 9.19 15.85 -3.87
C LEU A 693 9.51 17.30 -4.31
N MET A 694 9.10 18.28 -3.51
CA MET A 694 9.29 19.70 -3.77
C MET A 694 10.68 20.24 -3.34
N GLU A 695 11.57 19.41 -2.79
CA GLU A 695 12.97 19.78 -2.55
C GLU A 695 13.73 20.01 -3.86
N THR A 696 14.73 20.89 -3.84
CA THR A 696 15.38 21.41 -5.05
C THR A 696 16.06 20.33 -5.90
N GLU A 697 16.64 19.30 -5.31
CA GLU A 697 17.34 18.24 -6.05
C GLU A 697 16.40 17.13 -6.51
N ASN A 698 15.54 16.63 -5.60
CA ASN A 698 14.52 15.62 -5.91
C ASN A 698 13.60 16.07 -7.06
N PHE A 699 13.24 17.36 -7.11
CA PHE A 699 12.42 17.93 -8.17
C PHE A 699 13.13 18.04 -9.53
N LYS A 700 14.47 18.15 -9.57
CA LYS A 700 15.24 18.13 -10.85
C LYS A 700 15.28 16.74 -11.46
N GLU A 701 15.51 15.70 -10.64
CA GLU A 701 15.44 14.33 -11.12
C GLU A 701 14.01 13.94 -11.50
N PHE A 702 12.99 14.46 -10.80
CA PHE A 702 11.58 14.34 -11.22
C PHE A 702 11.30 15.06 -12.56
N GLU A 703 11.80 16.29 -12.78
CA GLU A 703 11.71 16.98 -14.08
C GLU A 703 12.37 16.16 -15.21
N ARG A 704 13.54 15.58 -14.94
CA ARG A 704 14.26 14.69 -15.86
C ARG A 704 13.48 13.39 -16.14
N PHE A 705 12.84 12.81 -15.13
CA PHE A 705 11.94 11.66 -15.29
C PHE A 705 10.73 12.01 -16.16
N VAL A 706 10.02 13.11 -15.88
CA VAL A 706 8.88 13.59 -16.67
C VAL A 706 9.27 13.76 -18.14
N LYS A 707 10.41 14.41 -18.43
CA LYS A 707 10.92 14.57 -19.80
C LYS A 707 11.21 13.25 -20.50
N ARG A 708 11.83 12.28 -19.82
CA ARG A 708 12.05 10.93 -20.38
C ARG A 708 10.73 10.18 -20.59
N MET A 709 9.72 10.36 -19.73
CA MET A 709 8.36 9.82 -19.90
C MET A 709 7.62 10.44 -21.09
N HIS A 710 7.81 11.74 -21.33
CA HIS A 710 7.32 12.43 -22.52
C HIS A 710 8.10 12.10 -23.81
N GLY A 711 9.25 11.42 -23.70
CA GLY A 711 10.09 11.07 -24.86
C GLY A 711 10.98 12.22 -25.34
N GLU A 712 11.21 13.22 -24.50
CA GLU A 712 12.13 14.33 -24.76
C GLU A 712 13.60 13.90 -24.56
N ALA A 713 14.52 14.58 -25.25
CA ALA A 713 15.96 14.41 -25.02
C ALA A 713 16.39 15.18 -23.77
N VAL A 714 17.02 14.49 -22.81
CA VAL A 714 17.59 15.13 -21.61
C VAL A 714 19.10 15.26 -21.76
N LEU A 715 19.59 16.50 -21.65
CA LEU A 715 21.02 16.79 -21.54
C LEU A 715 21.47 16.53 -20.09
N ASP A 716 21.93 15.31 -19.83
CA ASP A 716 22.60 14.97 -18.58
C ASP A 716 23.93 15.75 -18.46
N VAL A 717 23.91 16.86 -17.71
CA VAL A 717 25.07 17.70 -17.44
C VAL A 717 26.06 16.91 -16.59
N GLN A 718 27.20 16.56 -17.19
CA GLN A 718 28.27 15.83 -16.52
C GLN A 718 28.88 16.69 -15.39
N LEU A 719 28.72 16.21 -14.16
CA LEU A 719 29.39 16.67 -12.94
C LEU A 719 30.59 15.76 -12.61
#